data_AF-A0A1V6FIU0-F1
#
_entry.id   AF-A0A1V6FIU0-F1
#
_cell.length_a   1.000
_cell.length_b   1.000
_cell.length_c   1.000
_cell.angle_alpha   90.00
_cell.angle_beta   90.00
_cell.angle_gamma   90.00
#
_symmetry.space_group_name_H-M   'P 1'
#
loop_
_entity.id
_entity.type
_entity.pdbx_description
1 polymer ?
#
loop_
_entity_poly.entity_id
_entity_poly.type
_entity_poly.pdbx_seq_one_letter_code
_entity_poly.pdbx_strand_id
1 'polypeptide(L)'
;MKCRKLWLAAVLLFWGVGMVTEAAEVGAGVQQQRLTLPDEWGTPILLGPGDQALSWQDIETAFHGGNQEIRAWVHRVLQRGDSWAARPDSYYVSLFRPETPFGSSTICCPFHPEESGWVPFKWDPEYPWRLTCPRCEKEKREPAYYPNKLYPDNGEGCKPSDKVWADTHDAAWGRKYNIPHEKWDGHTHGHIDSYAFFFIGHCQYRIFFELTHRNQILGSLCRAYLLSSKLFAKDSPEGKRSEAYAAKAKLIMVTMTRAIMGDQYLQAVLGMTDSDYRNAVRLLAADSQGKPLPYNEYPGYKERDPISDHSDDNPDRPLKTLRPSWRKSVTFYPGGGLEHWAGVWLPCYAMLKSSFTQAEQAAGLDKLVERLLVSEPDDEVRLQTTSQKLRRGVAELVLKPYGTTMRGNLAGGQLQANLNLGIMLKDQAIIKNMLKALYDYLHGGYFTADGLGYETSPHYTHVALSNLLLPLKMINGMSEGFGPEDPFWDEQSKSLNPYLDPALEKAAYSTLLSVLPDGRCAAWTDSWVTERPSLGLAELICNATGRIPEQFAPFLEVERTPGGKTRLQLKKQARLPSYVLPHNGMAVMRMGAGEDQSFVSVDWSRATGHSHFGPFNLLYYTARHEVLFDQGYLNNVTPTQDWMGSAEAHNTALVRMNDGNAGKCITWRGKLRFFADTPAAKAVEVAEDMDVLRKSLPGNEPLIYQRTVILLELTPGAKPATCVVDIFRLQGGKTHDYYIHAMGEKLELTTPTTETGKSLYDLSGFRYKTKTGAAVIANVAAGQTDGDFSGTWSDLREWNPPSMDHDTIVKIRFLGAPGTEIFAGDAPGQRYIDARDIESRVNVLCVRRQATDYKELPNAFVTVSDAFQKGNEVINPSFAKWSFLFFLKK
;
A
#
# COMPACT_ATOMS: atom_id res chain seq x y z
N MET A 1 -3.52 -11.71 -31.36
CA MET A 1 -3.40 -13.18 -31.16
C MET A 1 -2.11 -13.81 -31.70
N LYS A 2 -1.39 -13.23 -32.67
CA LYS A 2 -0.10 -13.79 -33.16
C LYS A 2 1.15 -13.47 -32.31
N CYS A 3 1.11 -12.51 -31.38
CA CYS A 3 2.28 -12.16 -30.54
C CYS A 3 2.48 -13.02 -29.27
N ARG A 4 1.52 -13.88 -28.90
CA ARG A 4 1.62 -14.72 -27.68
C ARG A 4 2.36 -16.05 -27.89
N LYS A 5 2.39 -16.57 -29.12
CA LYS A 5 3.06 -17.85 -29.45
C LYS A 5 4.59 -17.71 -29.58
N LEU A 6 5.10 -16.51 -29.87
CA LEU A 6 6.54 -16.21 -29.93
C LEU A 6 7.22 -16.23 -28.54
N TRP A 7 6.46 -16.05 -27.46
CA TRP A 7 6.98 -16.00 -26.09
C TRP A 7 7.40 -17.38 -25.54
N LEU A 8 6.84 -18.48 -26.05
CA LEU A 8 7.25 -19.84 -25.66
C LEU A 8 8.34 -20.43 -26.57
N ALA A 9 8.43 -19.99 -27.82
CA ALA A 9 9.39 -20.54 -28.78
C ALA A 9 10.84 -20.05 -28.56
N ALA A 10 11.02 -18.86 -27.97
CA ALA A 10 12.35 -18.29 -27.73
C ALA A 10 13.09 -18.92 -26.53
N VAL A 11 12.38 -19.60 -25.63
CA VAL A 11 12.94 -20.15 -24.39
C VAL A 11 13.54 -21.55 -24.58
N LEU A 12 13.22 -22.25 -25.67
CA LEU A 12 13.70 -23.62 -25.93
C LEU A 12 14.92 -23.71 -26.87
N LEU A 13 15.49 -22.58 -27.31
CA LEU A 13 16.57 -22.57 -28.31
C LEU A 13 17.97 -22.20 -27.80
N PHE A 14 18.17 -21.92 -26.50
CA PHE A 14 19.53 -21.71 -25.97
C PHE A 14 19.70 -22.28 -24.55
N TRP A 15 20.57 -23.24 -24.21
CA TRP A 15 21.73 -23.85 -24.86
C TRP A 15 22.01 -25.23 -24.20
N GLY A 16 22.40 -26.20 -25.03
CA GLY A 16 22.95 -27.49 -24.62
C GLY A 16 23.90 -28.04 -25.69
N VAL A 17 25.01 -27.31 -25.91
CA VAL A 17 26.30 -27.72 -26.53
C VAL A 17 26.34 -28.09 -28.03
N GLY A 18 27.18 -27.37 -28.78
CA GLY A 18 27.91 -27.90 -29.95
C GLY A 18 27.22 -27.83 -31.32
N MET A 19 27.69 -26.88 -32.15
CA MET A 19 27.81 -26.93 -33.62
C MET A 19 26.74 -27.60 -34.53
N VAL A 20 26.23 -26.76 -35.45
CA VAL A 20 25.95 -27.02 -36.89
C VAL A 20 24.59 -27.65 -37.28
N THR A 21 23.76 -26.76 -37.85
CA THR A 21 22.79 -26.88 -38.98
C THR A 21 22.00 -28.18 -39.21
N GLU A 22 20.67 -28.10 -39.22
CA GLU A 22 19.79 -27.95 -40.41
C GLU A 22 18.32 -27.98 -39.97
N ALA A 23 17.49 -27.15 -40.60
CA ALA A 23 16.06 -27.04 -40.31
C ALA A 23 15.29 -28.14 -41.05
N ALA A 24 14.50 -28.93 -40.31
CA ALA A 24 13.47 -29.80 -40.89
C ALA A 24 12.26 -29.95 -39.95
N GLU A 25 11.09 -29.70 -40.54
CA GLU A 25 9.74 -30.20 -40.23
C GLU A 25 9.16 -30.00 -38.82
N VAL A 26 8.19 -29.07 -38.77
CA VAL A 26 7.26 -28.85 -37.65
C VAL A 26 6.27 -30.02 -37.59
N GLY A 27 6.70 -31.10 -36.95
CA GLY A 27 5.86 -32.22 -36.52
C GLY A 27 5.29 -32.00 -35.11
N ALA A 28 4.13 -32.59 -34.87
CA ALA A 28 3.36 -32.56 -33.64
C ALA A 28 4.19 -32.80 -32.35
N GLY A 29 3.90 -32.04 -31.29
CA GLY A 29 4.36 -32.37 -29.93
C GLY A 29 4.76 -31.16 -29.09
N VAL A 30 3.80 -30.31 -28.70
CA VAL A 30 4.01 -29.44 -27.52
C VAL A 30 3.19 -30.04 -26.39
N GLN A 31 3.79 -31.01 -25.72
CA GLN A 31 3.26 -31.60 -24.50
C GLN A 31 3.35 -30.52 -23.42
N GLN A 32 2.22 -29.86 -23.09
CA GLN A 32 2.20 -28.98 -21.92
C GLN A 32 2.45 -29.86 -20.69
N GLN A 33 3.56 -29.61 -20.00
CA GLN A 33 3.95 -30.43 -18.87
C GLN A 33 3.05 -30.10 -17.67
N ARG A 34 2.32 -31.12 -17.22
CA ARG A 34 1.73 -31.22 -15.88
C ARG A 34 2.78 -30.79 -14.84
N LEU A 35 2.37 -30.09 -13.78
CA LEU A 35 3.27 -29.70 -12.68
C LEU A 35 3.83 -30.96 -11.99
N THR A 36 4.92 -31.49 -12.52
CA THR A 36 5.54 -32.71 -12.02
C THR A 36 6.62 -32.32 -11.04
N LEU A 37 6.25 -32.18 -9.76
CA LEU A 37 7.22 -32.03 -8.67
C LEU A 37 8.09 -33.30 -8.61
N PRO A 38 9.44 -33.21 -8.65
CA PRO A 38 10.31 -34.39 -8.60
C PRO A 38 10.24 -35.09 -7.22
N ASP A 39 10.25 -36.42 -7.22
CA ASP A 39 9.94 -37.26 -6.04
C ASP A 39 10.95 -37.11 -4.88
N GLU A 40 12.22 -36.79 -5.18
CA GLU A 40 13.29 -36.66 -4.18
C GLU A 40 13.50 -35.19 -3.74
N TRP A 41 12.79 -34.22 -4.36
CA TRP A 41 13.13 -32.78 -4.36
C TRP A 41 12.00 -31.89 -3.81
N GLY A 42 10.86 -32.48 -3.43
CA GLY A 42 9.57 -31.79 -3.21
C GLY A 42 9.35 -31.07 -1.87
N THR A 43 10.39 -30.68 -1.13
CA THR A 43 10.19 -30.01 0.18
C THR A 43 10.56 -28.53 0.12
N PRO A 44 9.62 -27.60 0.40
CA PRO A 44 9.94 -26.17 0.44
C PRO A 44 10.93 -25.85 1.56
N ILE A 45 11.76 -24.82 1.37
CA ILE A 45 12.57 -24.23 2.44
C ILE A 45 11.63 -23.78 3.57
N LEU A 46 11.91 -24.23 4.79
CA LEU A 46 11.12 -23.90 5.97
C LEU A 46 11.80 -22.76 6.75
N LEU A 47 10.98 -21.89 7.35
CA LEU A 47 11.46 -20.89 8.30
C LEU A 47 11.61 -21.52 9.69
N GLY A 48 12.85 -21.73 10.10
CA GLY A 48 13.26 -22.28 11.40
C GLY A 48 13.20 -21.26 12.55
N PRO A 49 13.82 -21.59 13.71
CA PRO A 49 14.00 -20.64 14.81
C PRO A 49 14.59 -19.30 14.33
N GLY A 50 13.98 -18.19 14.77
CA GLY A 50 14.45 -16.86 14.39
C GLY A 50 14.28 -16.50 12.91
N ASP A 51 13.37 -17.17 12.19
CA ASP A 51 13.05 -16.99 10.77
C ASP A 51 14.21 -17.29 9.81
N GLN A 52 15.09 -18.22 10.17
CA GLN A 52 16.15 -18.69 9.28
C GLN A 52 15.57 -19.61 8.20
N ALA A 53 15.93 -19.38 6.93
CA ALA A 53 15.67 -20.32 5.85
C ALA A 53 16.51 -21.58 6.06
N LEU A 54 15.86 -22.72 6.29
CA LEU A 54 16.54 -24.01 6.50
C LEU A 54 16.14 -24.99 5.40
N SER A 55 17.12 -25.75 4.90
CA SER A 55 16.82 -26.91 4.08
C SER A 55 16.22 -28.03 4.94
N TRP A 56 15.55 -28.98 4.28
CA TRP A 56 15.07 -30.19 4.96
C TRP A 56 16.21 -30.94 5.68
N GLN A 57 17.36 -31.07 5.02
CA GLN A 57 18.51 -31.81 5.52
C GLN A 57 19.12 -31.15 6.77
N ASP A 58 19.15 -29.81 6.82
CA ASP A 58 19.63 -29.07 8.00
C ASP A 58 18.73 -29.33 9.21
N ILE A 59 17.42 -29.30 9.00
CA ILE A 59 16.43 -29.56 10.05
C ILE A 59 16.57 -30.98 10.57
N GLU A 60 16.61 -31.97 9.68
CA GLU A 60 16.74 -33.38 10.03
C GLU A 60 18.03 -33.65 10.82
N THR A 61 19.16 -33.19 10.30
CA THR A 61 20.47 -33.34 10.94
C THR A 61 20.50 -32.68 12.31
N ALA A 62 20.03 -31.44 12.43
CA ALA A 62 20.04 -30.72 13.70
C ALA A 62 19.06 -31.33 14.73
N PHE A 63 17.88 -31.76 14.28
CA PHE A 63 16.88 -32.37 15.15
C PHE A 63 17.37 -33.70 15.74
N HIS A 64 17.89 -34.59 14.90
CA HIS A 64 18.44 -35.88 15.34
C HIS A 64 19.75 -35.70 16.11
N GLY A 65 20.55 -34.70 15.75
CA GLY A 65 21.77 -34.30 16.46
C GLY A 65 21.54 -33.67 17.84
N GLY A 66 20.30 -33.47 18.27
CA GLY A 66 20.00 -32.99 19.63
C GLY A 66 19.92 -31.47 19.79
N ASN A 67 19.87 -30.70 18.70
CA ASN A 67 19.77 -29.25 18.76
C ASN A 67 18.47 -28.82 19.48
N GLN A 68 18.63 -28.15 20.62
CA GLN A 68 17.50 -27.79 21.49
C GLN A 68 16.57 -26.75 20.85
N GLU A 69 17.11 -25.78 20.11
CA GLU A 69 16.31 -24.73 19.47
C GLU A 69 15.44 -25.29 18.35
N ILE A 70 16.02 -26.16 17.51
CA ILE A 70 15.30 -26.84 16.43
C ILE A 70 14.23 -27.77 17.00
N ARG A 71 14.55 -28.57 18.02
CA ARG A 71 13.55 -29.43 18.69
C ARG A 71 12.41 -28.61 19.27
N ALA A 72 12.71 -27.52 19.98
CA ALA A 72 11.69 -26.63 20.53
C ALA A 72 10.82 -26.01 19.41
N TRP A 73 11.40 -25.63 18.28
CA TRP A 73 10.66 -25.15 17.12
C TRP A 73 9.77 -26.23 16.51
N VAL A 74 10.27 -27.44 16.28
CA VAL A 74 9.49 -28.58 15.78
C VAL A 74 8.29 -28.83 16.69
N HIS A 75 8.50 -28.89 18.01
CA HIS A 75 7.42 -29.09 18.97
C HIS A 75 6.37 -27.97 18.93
N ARG A 76 6.76 -26.70 18.77
CA ARG A 76 5.81 -25.59 18.58
C ARG A 76 4.99 -25.74 17.29
N VAL A 77 5.61 -26.17 16.20
CA VAL A 77 4.91 -26.43 14.94
C VAL A 77 3.92 -27.57 15.09
N LEU A 78 4.32 -28.68 15.71
CA LEU A 78 3.42 -29.80 16.00
C LEU A 78 2.27 -29.40 16.92
N GLN A 79 2.53 -28.66 18.00
CA GLN A 79 1.48 -28.18 18.91
C GLN A 79 0.45 -27.32 18.18
N ARG A 80 0.90 -26.46 17.25
CA ARG A 80 -0.01 -25.68 16.39
C ARG A 80 -0.78 -26.60 15.45
N GLY A 81 -0.13 -27.60 14.85
CA GLY A 81 -0.77 -28.63 14.03
C GLY A 81 -1.85 -29.39 14.80
N ASP A 82 -1.56 -29.85 16.02
CA ASP A 82 -2.47 -30.58 16.92
C ASP A 82 -3.76 -29.78 17.16
N SER A 83 -3.63 -28.46 17.42
CA SER A 83 -4.78 -27.59 17.66
C SER A 83 -5.78 -27.53 16.48
N TRP A 84 -5.28 -27.68 15.26
CA TRP A 84 -6.12 -27.70 14.06
C TRP A 84 -6.56 -29.13 13.72
N ALA A 85 -5.69 -30.13 13.90
CA ALA A 85 -6.01 -31.53 13.65
C ALA A 85 -7.13 -32.06 14.55
N ALA A 86 -7.22 -31.55 15.79
CA ALA A 86 -8.25 -31.92 16.76
C ALA A 86 -9.68 -31.51 16.34
N ARG A 87 -9.85 -30.63 15.34
CA ARG A 87 -11.17 -30.20 14.88
C ARG A 87 -11.85 -31.28 14.01
N PRO A 88 -13.16 -31.50 14.16
CA PRO A 88 -13.88 -32.49 13.35
C PRO A 88 -13.90 -32.10 11.86
N ASP A 89 -14.06 -33.05 10.95
CA ASP A 89 -14.12 -32.76 9.50
C ASP A 89 -15.27 -31.81 9.15
N SER A 90 -16.39 -31.92 9.88
CA SER A 90 -17.55 -31.05 9.73
C SER A 90 -17.22 -29.58 9.93
N TYR A 91 -16.23 -29.25 10.77
CA TYR A 91 -15.75 -27.88 10.94
C TYR A 91 -15.20 -27.34 9.60
N TYR A 92 -14.27 -28.07 8.97
CA TYR A 92 -13.62 -27.63 7.74
C TYR A 92 -14.58 -27.58 6.56
N VAL A 93 -15.49 -28.55 6.44
CA VAL A 93 -16.54 -28.52 5.41
C VAL A 93 -17.48 -27.33 5.62
N SER A 94 -17.82 -27.00 6.88
CA SER A 94 -18.71 -25.86 7.19
C SER A 94 -18.12 -24.49 6.88
N LEU A 95 -16.80 -24.38 6.67
CA LEU A 95 -16.15 -23.15 6.23
C LEU A 95 -16.53 -22.78 4.78
N PHE A 96 -17.06 -23.71 3.99
CA PHE A 96 -17.39 -23.48 2.59
C PHE A 96 -18.84 -23.87 2.29
N ARG A 97 -19.65 -22.89 1.88
CA ARG A 97 -21.08 -23.04 1.66
C ARG A 97 -21.45 -23.16 0.17
N PRO A 98 -22.41 -24.02 -0.20
CA PRO A 98 -22.81 -24.27 -1.59
C PRO A 98 -23.70 -23.17 -2.20
N GLU A 99 -24.29 -22.28 -1.39
CA GLU A 99 -25.36 -21.39 -1.83
C GLU A 99 -24.93 -20.27 -2.78
N THR A 100 -23.64 -19.96 -2.92
CA THR A 100 -23.20 -18.81 -3.74
C THR A 100 -21.82 -18.98 -4.39
N PRO A 101 -21.61 -18.38 -5.57
CA PRO A 101 -20.29 -18.32 -6.18
C PRO A 101 -19.31 -17.43 -5.40
N PHE A 102 -18.03 -17.84 -5.37
CA PHE A 102 -16.91 -16.97 -4.97
C PHE A 102 -16.82 -15.73 -5.88
N GLY A 103 -16.36 -14.59 -5.35
CA GLY A 103 -15.83 -13.51 -6.20
C GLY A 103 -16.50 -12.15 -6.14
N SER A 104 -17.37 -11.86 -5.17
CA SER A 104 -17.76 -10.47 -4.90
C SER A 104 -17.76 -10.24 -3.40
N SER A 105 -17.02 -9.24 -2.92
CA SER A 105 -17.02 -8.83 -1.51
C SER A 105 -16.80 -7.33 -1.46
N THR A 106 -17.68 -6.60 -0.77
CA THR A 106 -17.33 -5.27 -0.27
C THR A 106 -16.73 -5.38 1.13
N ILE A 107 -16.27 -4.25 1.62
CA ILE A 107 -15.54 -4.07 2.87
C ILE A 107 -16.32 -3.26 3.91
N CYS A 108 -17.52 -2.78 3.61
CA CYS A 108 -18.35 -1.94 4.48
C CYS A 108 -19.17 -2.74 5.51
N CYS A 109 -19.42 -2.16 6.69
CA CYS A 109 -20.32 -2.73 7.70
C CYS A 109 -21.79 -2.51 7.34
N PRO A 110 -22.69 -3.52 7.43
CA PRO A 110 -24.12 -3.32 7.17
C PRO A 110 -24.80 -2.40 8.19
N PHE A 111 -24.18 -2.22 9.37
CA PHE A 111 -24.68 -1.36 10.44
C PHE A 111 -23.95 -0.02 10.55
N HIS A 112 -22.77 0.10 9.92
CA HIS A 112 -21.99 1.34 9.77
C HIS A 112 -21.68 1.59 8.29
N PRO A 113 -22.71 1.70 7.44
CA PRO A 113 -22.55 1.91 6.01
C PRO A 113 -21.74 3.17 5.64
N GLU A 114 -21.75 4.17 6.52
CA GLU A 114 -21.07 5.46 6.37
C GLU A 114 -19.55 5.41 6.59
N GLU A 115 -19.02 4.23 6.90
CA GLU A 115 -17.60 3.91 6.93
C GLU A 115 -17.24 3.13 5.65
N SER A 116 -17.38 3.79 4.50
CA SER A 116 -17.20 3.18 3.18
C SER A 116 -15.74 2.81 2.92
N GLY A 117 -15.24 1.72 3.51
CA GLY A 117 -13.84 1.34 3.46
C GLY A 117 -13.43 0.02 4.07
N TRP A 118 -12.11 -0.23 4.18
CA TRP A 118 -11.54 -1.44 4.79
C TRP A 118 -11.89 -1.50 6.28
N VAL A 119 -13.14 -1.86 6.60
CA VAL A 119 -13.55 -2.13 7.98
C VAL A 119 -12.73 -3.34 8.43
N PRO A 120 -11.94 -3.21 9.50
CA PRO A 120 -11.15 -4.32 10.03
C PRO A 120 -12.08 -5.25 10.79
N PHE A 121 -13.04 -5.86 10.08
CA PHE A 121 -13.94 -6.86 10.65
C PHE A 121 -13.09 -7.89 11.35
N LYS A 122 -13.34 -8.03 12.65
CA LYS A 122 -12.92 -9.18 13.42
C LYS A 122 -13.71 -10.36 12.87
N TRP A 123 -12.97 -11.34 12.44
CA TRP A 123 -13.50 -12.60 11.98
C TRP A 123 -12.98 -13.67 12.93
N ASP A 124 -13.86 -14.58 13.30
CA ASP A 124 -13.59 -15.63 14.26
C ASP A 124 -13.72 -16.98 13.55
N PRO A 125 -12.67 -17.80 13.50
CA PRO A 125 -12.73 -19.12 12.89
C PRO A 125 -13.80 -20.03 13.50
N GLU A 126 -14.18 -19.85 14.77
CA GLU A 126 -15.28 -20.61 15.40
C GLU A 126 -16.65 -20.20 14.86
N TYR A 127 -16.77 -18.97 14.36
CA TYR A 127 -18.01 -18.41 13.84
C TYR A 127 -17.73 -17.84 12.44
N PRO A 128 -17.44 -18.69 11.44
CA PRO A 128 -16.90 -18.28 10.14
C PRO A 128 -17.88 -17.42 9.31
N TRP A 129 -19.16 -17.45 9.68
CA TRP A 129 -20.25 -16.68 9.08
C TRP A 129 -20.67 -15.48 9.93
N ARG A 130 -19.86 -15.14 10.94
CA ARG A 130 -20.03 -13.99 11.83
C ARG A 130 -18.95 -12.96 11.53
N LEU A 131 -19.37 -11.77 11.12
CA LEU A 131 -18.48 -10.63 10.97
C LEU A 131 -18.75 -9.65 12.10
N THR A 132 -17.71 -9.37 12.88
CA THR A 132 -17.80 -8.41 13.98
C THR A 132 -17.08 -7.13 13.59
N CYS A 133 -17.86 -6.08 13.34
CA CYS A 133 -17.31 -4.74 13.22
C CYS A 133 -16.91 -4.24 14.62
N PRO A 134 -15.69 -3.72 14.84
CA PRO A 134 -15.26 -3.21 16.14
C PRO A 134 -16.20 -2.12 16.70
N ARG A 135 -16.81 -1.31 15.82
CA ARG A 135 -17.78 -0.31 16.23
C ARG A 135 -19.11 -0.92 16.65
N CYS A 136 -19.61 -1.94 15.93
CA CYS A 136 -20.79 -2.70 16.36
C CYS A 136 -20.61 -3.32 17.75
N GLU A 137 -19.42 -3.87 18.00
CA GLU A 137 -19.05 -4.42 19.30
C GLU A 137 -19.05 -3.35 20.40
N LYS A 138 -18.44 -2.18 20.15
CA LYS A 138 -18.47 -1.03 21.09
C LYS A 138 -19.89 -0.53 21.37
N GLU A 139 -20.74 -0.52 20.35
CA GLU A 139 -22.15 -0.16 20.45
C GLU A 139 -23.03 -1.29 21.00
N LYS A 140 -22.43 -2.43 21.38
CA LYS A 140 -23.13 -3.63 21.89
C LYS A 140 -24.24 -4.13 20.95
N ARG A 141 -24.04 -3.97 19.64
CA ARG A 141 -24.93 -4.53 18.63
C ARG A 141 -24.67 -6.03 18.49
N GLU A 142 -25.73 -6.75 18.15
CA GLU A 142 -25.62 -8.12 17.66
C GLU A 142 -24.67 -8.14 16.43
N PRO A 143 -23.63 -8.99 16.42
CA PRO A 143 -22.78 -9.16 15.26
C PRO A 143 -23.60 -9.49 14.02
N ALA A 144 -23.13 -9.04 12.86
CA ALA A 144 -23.78 -9.43 11.62
C ALA A 144 -23.47 -10.92 11.36
N TYR A 145 -24.51 -11.72 11.17
CA TYR A 145 -24.42 -13.13 10.79
C TYR A 145 -24.97 -13.34 9.39
N TYR A 146 -24.44 -14.32 8.68
CA TYR A 146 -25.06 -14.85 7.48
C TYR A 146 -25.86 -16.13 7.77
N PRO A 147 -27.08 -16.26 7.21
CA PRO A 147 -27.82 -15.24 6.44
C PRO A 147 -28.29 -14.08 7.32
N ASN A 148 -28.25 -12.85 6.78
CA ASN A 148 -28.72 -11.66 7.48
C ASN A 148 -30.13 -11.29 7.00
N LYS A 149 -31.07 -11.01 7.91
CA LYS A 149 -32.46 -10.65 7.56
C LYS A 149 -32.57 -9.39 6.69
N LEU A 150 -31.62 -8.46 6.81
CA LEU A 150 -31.57 -7.23 6.01
C LEU A 150 -30.93 -7.45 4.63
N TYR A 151 -30.18 -8.54 4.46
CA TYR A 151 -29.43 -8.87 3.24
C TYR A 151 -29.72 -10.33 2.85
N PRO A 152 -30.96 -10.63 2.43
CA PRO A 152 -31.36 -11.99 2.08
C PRO A 152 -30.57 -12.50 0.88
N ASP A 153 -30.24 -13.79 0.90
CA ASP A 153 -29.54 -14.43 -0.21
C ASP A 153 -30.53 -14.90 -1.28
N ASN A 154 -30.59 -14.16 -2.39
CA ASN A 154 -31.38 -14.48 -3.58
C ASN A 154 -30.55 -15.23 -4.65
N GLY A 155 -29.35 -15.71 -4.32
CA GLY A 155 -28.41 -16.32 -5.27
C GLY A 155 -27.46 -15.32 -5.94
N GLU A 156 -27.55 -14.04 -5.59
CA GLU A 156 -26.64 -12.97 -6.06
C GLU A 156 -25.59 -12.56 -5.01
N GLY A 157 -25.59 -13.20 -3.84
CA GLY A 157 -24.56 -13.00 -2.81
C GLY A 157 -24.90 -11.95 -1.75
N CYS A 158 -26.18 -11.77 -1.39
CA CYS A 158 -26.64 -10.84 -0.34
C CYS A 158 -26.61 -9.35 -0.70
N LYS A 159 -26.91 -8.99 -1.96
CA LYS A 159 -27.08 -7.57 -2.35
C LYS A 159 -28.28 -6.97 -1.57
N PRO A 160 -28.13 -5.80 -0.91
CA PRO A 160 -29.28 -5.11 -0.32
C PRO A 160 -30.25 -4.68 -1.42
N SER A 161 -31.55 -4.68 -1.13
CA SER A 161 -32.50 -3.97 -2.00
C SER A 161 -32.28 -2.47 -1.91
N ASP A 162 -32.67 -1.72 -2.94
CA ASP A 162 -32.56 -0.26 -2.96
C ASP A 162 -33.24 0.37 -1.74
N LYS A 163 -34.38 -0.20 -1.32
CA LYS A 163 -35.07 0.21 -0.10
C LYS A 163 -34.24 0.00 1.16
N VAL A 164 -33.66 -1.18 1.34
CA VAL A 164 -32.80 -1.45 2.52
C VAL A 164 -31.59 -0.54 2.52
N TRP A 165 -31.01 -0.29 1.34
CA TRP A 165 -29.89 0.63 1.20
C TRP A 165 -30.27 2.07 1.55
N ALA A 166 -31.37 2.59 1.03
CA ALA A 166 -31.85 3.93 1.36
C ALA A 166 -32.12 4.09 2.87
N ASP A 167 -32.79 3.11 3.49
CA ASP A 167 -33.15 3.14 4.91
C ASP A 167 -31.93 3.04 5.85
N THR A 168 -30.86 2.37 5.41
CA THR A 168 -29.68 2.09 6.24
C THR A 168 -28.49 2.96 5.87
N HIS A 169 -28.04 2.90 4.60
CA HIS A 169 -26.86 3.58 4.07
C HIS A 169 -27.11 5.07 3.86
N ASP A 170 -28.10 5.43 3.04
CA ASP A 170 -28.32 6.82 2.66
C ASP A 170 -28.81 7.65 3.86
N ALA A 171 -29.66 7.06 4.70
CA ALA A 171 -30.09 7.71 5.94
C ALA A 171 -28.96 7.90 6.95
N ALA A 172 -28.01 6.96 7.07
CA ALA A 172 -26.85 7.12 7.96
C ALA A 172 -25.83 8.12 7.41
N TRP A 173 -25.54 8.07 6.11
CA TRP A 173 -24.73 9.07 5.40
C TRP A 173 -25.34 10.46 5.52
N GLY A 174 -26.64 10.58 5.26
CA GLY A 174 -27.38 11.83 5.36
C GLY A 174 -27.37 12.41 6.78
N ARG A 175 -27.50 11.57 7.82
CA ARG A 175 -27.35 12.01 9.22
C ARG A 175 -25.92 12.44 9.56
N LYS A 176 -24.91 11.69 9.10
CA LYS A 176 -23.50 11.97 9.39
C LYS A 176 -23.01 13.25 8.71
N TYR A 177 -23.40 13.46 7.45
CA TYR A 177 -22.91 14.58 6.63
C TYR A 177 -23.95 15.68 6.42
N ASN A 178 -25.08 15.62 7.11
CA ASN A 178 -26.18 16.60 7.05
C ASN A 178 -26.75 16.84 5.64
N ILE A 179 -26.93 15.77 4.86
CA ILE A 179 -27.46 15.81 3.49
C ILE A 179 -28.87 15.17 3.47
N PRO A 180 -29.95 15.93 3.24
CA PRO A 180 -31.31 15.38 3.10
C PRO A 180 -31.39 14.45 1.89
N HIS A 181 -32.03 13.27 2.04
CA HIS A 181 -32.14 12.25 0.98
C HIS A 181 -32.74 12.80 -0.33
N GLU A 182 -33.65 13.78 -0.24
CA GLU A 182 -34.29 14.46 -1.37
C GLU A 182 -33.32 15.27 -2.25
N LYS A 183 -32.14 15.62 -1.72
CA LYS A 183 -31.07 16.33 -2.45
C LYS A 183 -30.07 15.37 -3.09
N TRP A 184 -30.31 14.07 -3.02
CA TRP A 184 -29.49 13.06 -3.70
C TRP A 184 -29.91 13.06 -5.17
N ASP A 185 -28.94 13.17 -6.08
CA ASP A 185 -29.15 13.41 -7.53
C ASP A 185 -29.66 12.18 -8.32
N GLY A 186 -30.19 11.18 -7.62
CA GLY A 186 -30.62 9.90 -8.20
C GLY A 186 -29.47 8.93 -8.50
N HIS A 187 -28.21 9.29 -8.20
CA HIS A 187 -27.08 8.37 -8.23
C HIS A 187 -26.72 7.88 -6.83
N THR A 188 -26.45 6.58 -6.70
CA THR A 188 -25.99 5.94 -5.47
C THR A 188 -24.61 6.52 -5.09
N HIS A 189 -24.53 7.29 -4.00
CA HIS A 189 -23.27 7.77 -3.45
C HIS A 189 -22.73 6.75 -2.44
N GLY A 190 -21.43 6.44 -2.50
CA GLY A 190 -20.85 5.23 -1.89
C GLY A 190 -20.86 4.01 -2.83
N HIS A 191 -21.56 4.11 -3.96
CA HIS A 191 -21.36 3.29 -5.15
C HIS A 191 -20.10 3.80 -5.85
N ILE A 192 -18.92 3.41 -5.37
CA ILE A 192 -17.96 3.00 -6.38
C ILE A 192 -18.55 1.66 -6.85
N ASP A 193 -19.00 1.59 -8.10
CA ASP A 193 -19.73 0.44 -8.69
C ASP A 193 -19.07 -0.94 -8.46
N SER A 194 -17.82 -0.96 -8.02
CA SER A 194 -17.08 -2.15 -7.61
C SER A 194 -17.28 -2.63 -6.15
N TYR A 195 -18.12 -2.00 -5.32
CA TYR A 195 -18.19 -2.24 -3.86
C TYR A 195 -19.59 -2.58 -3.29
N ALA A 196 -20.46 -3.27 -4.03
CA ALA A 196 -21.72 -3.77 -3.48
C ALA A 196 -21.50 -4.77 -2.32
N PHE A 197 -22.34 -4.71 -1.27
CA PHE A 197 -22.20 -5.58 -0.10
C PHE A 197 -22.57 -7.03 -0.39
N PHE A 198 -21.55 -7.88 -0.39
CA PHE A 198 -21.69 -9.32 -0.48
C PHE A 198 -21.15 -9.96 0.80
N PHE A 199 -22.01 -10.09 1.81
CA PHE A 199 -21.66 -10.60 3.14
C PHE A 199 -20.93 -11.95 3.05
N ILE A 200 -21.51 -12.87 2.29
CA ILE A 200 -20.98 -14.23 2.14
C ILE A 200 -19.61 -14.22 1.45
N GLY A 201 -19.41 -13.39 0.43
CA GLY A 201 -18.13 -13.26 -0.24
C GLY A 201 -17.06 -12.65 0.67
N HIS A 202 -17.43 -11.73 1.58
CA HIS A 202 -16.50 -11.21 2.58
C HIS A 202 -16.13 -12.29 3.63
N CYS A 203 -17.10 -13.08 4.09
CA CYS A 203 -16.83 -14.23 4.96
C CYS A 203 -15.89 -15.23 4.28
N GLN A 204 -16.15 -15.58 3.01
CA GLN A 204 -15.31 -16.47 2.22
C GLN A 204 -13.90 -15.92 2.02
N TYR A 205 -13.75 -14.61 1.73
CA TYR A 205 -12.45 -13.95 1.68
C TYR A 205 -11.71 -14.03 3.02
N ARG A 206 -12.40 -13.81 4.14
CA ARG A 206 -11.82 -13.92 5.49
C ARG A 206 -11.43 -15.36 5.83
N ILE A 207 -12.27 -16.34 5.51
CA ILE A 207 -11.96 -17.78 5.61
C ILE A 207 -10.66 -18.08 4.86
N PHE A 208 -10.54 -17.63 3.61
CA PHE A 208 -9.31 -17.79 2.84
C PHE A 208 -8.11 -17.14 3.54
N PHE A 209 -8.24 -15.88 3.95
CA PHE A 209 -7.16 -15.11 4.57
C PHE A 209 -6.66 -15.79 5.86
N GLU A 210 -7.55 -16.48 6.56
CA GLU A 210 -7.25 -17.16 7.83
C GLU A 210 -6.64 -18.54 7.59
N LEU A 211 -7.13 -19.27 6.59
CA LEU A 211 -6.57 -20.54 6.16
C LEU A 211 -5.14 -20.39 5.63
N THR A 212 -4.84 -19.30 4.93
CA THR A 212 -3.58 -19.17 4.18
C THR A 212 -2.62 -18.12 4.71
N HIS A 213 -3.09 -17.01 5.30
CA HIS A 213 -2.25 -15.85 5.58
C HIS A 213 -2.13 -15.51 7.07
N ARG A 214 -3.23 -15.15 7.76
CA ARG A 214 -3.20 -14.66 9.14
C ARG A 214 -2.90 -15.76 10.16
N ASN A 215 -3.74 -16.79 10.19
CA ASN A 215 -3.55 -17.95 11.05
C ASN A 215 -2.79 -19.09 10.36
N GLN A 216 -2.57 -19.01 9.05
CA GLN A 216 -1.90 -20.03 8.23
C GLN A 216 -2.33 -21.45 8.63
N ILE A 217 -3.63 -21.70 8.78
CA ILE A 217 -4.16 -23.00 9.26
C ILE A 217 -3.67 -24.11 8.33
N LEU A 218 -3.84 -23.93 7.01
CA LEU A 218 -3.39 -24.87 5.99
C LEU A 218 -1.86 -25.05 6.07
N GLY A 219 -1.10 -23.95 6.07
CA GLY A 219 0.36 -24.01 6.17
C GLY A 219 0.87 -24.68 7.45
N SER A 220 0.16 -24.52 8.57
CA SER A 220 0.49 -25.14 9.85
C SER A 220 0.28 -26.66 9.82
N LEU A 221 -0.86 -27.12 9.28
CA LEU A 221 -1.14 -28.54 9.09
C LEU A 221 -0.11 -29.19 8.14
N CYS A 222 0.20 -28.55 7.01
CA CYS A 222 1.18 -29.07 6.06
C CYS A 222 2.59 -29.18 6.65
N ARG A 223 3.06 -28.16 7.38
CA ARG A 223 4.36 -28.19 8.06
C ARG A 223 4.40 -29.24 9.17
N ALA A 224 3.32 -29.34 9.95
CA ALA A 224 3.21 -30.37 11.00
C ALA A 224 3.21 -31.78 10.40
N TYR A 225 2.48 -32.01 9.29
CA TYR A 225 2.53 -33.26 8.53
C TYR A 225 3.96 -33.61 8.12
N LEU A 226 4.65 -32.68 7.46
CA LEU A 226 5.99 -32.91 6.95
C LEU A 226 6.97 -33.23 8.08
N LEU A 227 7.02 -32.42 9.14
CA LEU A 227 7.92 -32.64 10.27
C LEU A 227 7.59 -33.93 11.02
N SER A 228 6.31 -34.23 11.26
CA SER A 228 5.86 -35.45 11.92
C SER A 228 6.21 -36.71 11.12
N SER A 229 5.93 -36.71 9.81
CA SER A 229 6.13 -37.88 8.94
C SER A 229 7.60 -38.20 8.67
N LYS A 230 8.48 -37.20 8.74
CA LYS A 230 9.89 -37.33 8.36
C LYS A 230 10.85 -37.38 9.55
N LEU A 231 10.61 -36.63 10.63
CA LEU A 231 11.53 -36.59 11.79
C LEU A 231 11.24 -37.67 12.84
N PHE A 232 10.07 -38.29 12.79
CA PHE A 232 9.63 -39.25 13.79
C PHE A 232 9.34 -40.61 13.15
N ALA A 233 9.64 -41.69 13.86
CA ALA A 233 9.29 -43.04 13.42
C ALA A 233 7.76 -43.16 13.28
N LYS A 234 7.28 -43.84 12.23
CA LYS A 234 5.85 -43.95 11.91
C LYS A 234 4.99 -44.41 13.10
N ASP A 235 5.51 -45.33 13.92
CA ASP A 235 4.78 -45.90 15.05
C ASP A 235 4.88 -45.08 16.35
N SER A 236 5.70 -44.03 16.38
CA SER A 236 5.82 -43.13 17.53
C SER A 236 4.54 -42.29 17.74
N PRO A 237 4.28 -41.79 18.97
CA PRO A 237 3.13 -40.93 19.24
C PRO A 237 3.09 -39.69 18.34
N GLU A 238 4.24 -39.12 17.97
CA GLU A 238 4.35 -37.97 17.07
C GLU A 238 4.20 -38.38 15.61
N GLY A 239 4.80 -39.49 15.17
CA GLY A 239 4.72 -39.99 13.81
C GLY A 239 3.30 -40.39 13.39
N LYS A 240 2.54 -41.01 14.32
CA LYS A 240 1.12 -41.37 14.10
C LYS A 240 0.21 -40.17 13.84
N ARG A 241 0.60 -38.97 14.28
CA ARG A 241 -0.21 -37.73 14.07
C ARG A 241 -0.13 -37.23 12.62
N SER A 242 0.89 -37.64 11.85
CA SER A 242 1.08 -37.22 10.45
C SER A 242 -0.17 -37.48 9.60
N GLU A 243 -0.78 -38.65 9.75
CA GLU A 243 -1.99 -39.02 9.00
C GLU A 243 -3.15 -38.06 9.28
N ALA A 244 -3.34 -37.65 10.54
CA ALA A 244 -4.37 -36.69 10.93
C ALA A 244 -4.10 -35.29 10.35
N TYR A 245 -2.85 -34.83 10.36
CA TYR A 245 -2.47 -33.55 9.75
C TYR A 245 -2.75 -33.53 8.24
N ALA A 246 -2.30 -34.57 7.53
CA ALA A 246 -2.50 -34.72 6.10
C ALA A 246 -3.99 -34.80 5.75
N ALA A 247 -4.77 -35.57 6.49
CA ALA A 247 -6.21 -35.70 6.28
C ALA A 247 -6.92 -34.34 6.33
N LYS A 248 -6.67 -33.53 7.38
CA LYS A 248 -7.29 -32.19 7.48
C LYS A 248 -6.82 -31.25 6.39
N ALA A 249 -5.53 -31.27 6.04
CA ALA A 249 -5.00 -30.39 5.02
C ALA A 249 -5.54 -30.73 3.62
N LYS A 250 -5.60 -32.03 3.26
CA LYS A 250 -6.25 -32.52 2.02
C LYS A 250 -7.74 -32.13 1.98
N LEU A 251 -8.46 -32.29 3.09
CA LEU A 251 -9.86 -31.89 3.20
C LEU A 251 -10.05 -30.39 2.92
N ILE A 252 -9.23 -29.53 3.51
CA ILE A 252 -9.25 -28.08 3.25
C ILE A 252 -8.98 -27.81 1.76
N MET A 253 -7.93 -28.41 1.20
CA MET A 253 -7.52 -28.12 -0.16
C MET A 253 -8.58 -28.54 -1.18
N VAL A 254 -9.12 -29.76 -1.06
CA VAL A 254 -10.18 -30.24 -1.95
C VAL A 254 -11.45 -29.41 -1.79
N THR A 255 -11.91 -29.15 -0.56
CA THR A 255 -13.13 -28.38 -0.33
C THR A 255 -13.01 -26.95 -0.87
N MET A 256 -11.85 -26.32 -0.69
CA MET A 256 -11.60 -24.98 -1.21
C MET A 256 -11.52 -24.96 -2.74
N THR A 257 -10.85 -25.93 -3.39
CA THR A 257 -10.86 -26.03 -4.86
C THR A 257 -12.27 -26.20 -5.39
N ARG A 258 -13.08 -27.06 -4.77
CA ARG A 258 -14.50 -27.26 -5.14
C ARG A 258 -15.29 -25.96 -5.03
N ALA A 259 -15.16 -25.27 -3.90
CA ALA A 259 -15.88 -24.04 -3.65
C ALA A 259 -15.53 -22.92 -4.65
N ILE A 260 -14.28 -22.88 -5.12
CA ILE A 260 -13.79 -21.85 -6.05
C ILE A 260 -14.08 -22.25 -7.50
N MET A 261 -13.67 -23.43 -7.94
CA MET A 261 -13.75 -23.81 -9.35
C MET A 261 -15.12 -24.37 -9.72
N GLY A 262 -15.89 -24.86 -8.75
CA GLY A 262 -17.22 -25.43 -8.95
C GLY A 262 -17.17 -26.89 -9.35
N ASP A 263 -18.10 -27.68 -8.80
CA ASP A 263 -18.13 -29.12 -8.98
C ASP A 263 -18.43 -29.51 -10.43
N GLN A 264 -19.35 -28.82 -11.12
CA GLN A 264 -19.66 -29.09 -12.54
C GLN A 264 -18.46 -28.84 -13.46
N TYR A 265 -17.72 -27.77 -13.21
CA TYR A 265 -16.50 -27.49 -13.96
C TYR A 265 -15.44 -28.54 -13.70
N LEU A 266 -15.17 -28.86 -12.43
CA LEU A 266 -14.16 -29.85 -12.02
C LEU A 266 -14.50 -31.24 -12.55
N GLN A 267 -15.76 -31.66 -12.49
CA GLN A 267 -16.25 -32.89 -13.07
C GLN A 267 -15.95 -32.96 -14.57
N ALA A 268 -16.27 -31.89 -15.31
CA ALA A 268 -16.06 -31.82 -16.75
C ALA A 268 -14.56 -31.88 -17.12
N VAL A 269 -13.71 -31.06 -16.48
CA VAL A 269 -12.28 -31.05 -16.81
C VAL A 269 -11.55 -32.30 -16.34
N LEU A 270 -12.05 -33.01 -15.33
CA LEU A 270 -11.48 -34.30 -14.91
C LEU A 270 -12.04 -35.49 -15.69
N GLY A 271 -13.07 -35.30 -16.51
CA GLY A 271 -13.72 -36.37 -17.24
C GLY A 271 -14.42 -37.39 -16.33
N MET A 272 -14.91 -36.95 -15.18
CA MET A 272 -15.57 -37.81 -14.20
C MET A 272 -17.08 -37.86 -14.42
N THR A 273 -17.70 -39.00 -14.12
CA THR A 273 -19.16 -39.05 -13.97
C THR A 273 -19.57 -38.36 -12.65
N ASP A 274 -20.83 -37.95 -12.53
CA ASP A 274 -21.34 -37.33 -11.29
C ASP A 274 -21.21 -38.29 -10.08
N SER A 275 -21.43 -39.59 -10.32
CA SER A 275 -21.26 -40.63 -9.30
C SER A 275 -19.79 -40.76 -8.87
N ASP A 276 -18.86 -40.83 -9.82
CA ASP A 276 -17.43 -40.97 -9.51
C ASP A 276 -16.90 -39.76 -8.75
N TYR A 277 -17.29 -38.56 -9.18
CA TYR A 277 -16.92 -37.32 -8.53
C TYR A 277 -17.44 -37.24 -7.08
N ARG A 278 -18.72 -37.54 -6.86
CA ARG A 278 -19.33 -37.55 -5.53
C ARG A 278 -18.67 -38.58 -4.61
N ASN A 279 -18.35 -39.76 -5.14
CA ASN A 279 -17.68 -40.80 -4.38
C ASN A 279 -16.25 -40.39 -4.01
N ALA A 280 -15.50 -39.80 -4.94
CA ALA A 280 -14.15 -39.29 -4.69
C ALA A 280 -14.13 -38.27 -3.55
N VAL A 281 -14.98 -37.25 -3.61
CA VAL A 281 -15.06 -36.19 -2.59
C VAL A 281 -15.42 -36.72 -1.21
N ARG A 282 -16.29 -37.74 -1.15
CA ARG A 282 -16.73 -38.36 0.11
C ARG A 282 -15.65 -39.18 0.81
N LEU A 283 -14.53 -39.49 0.16
CA LEU A 283 -13.41 -40.22 0.78
C LEU A 283 -12.71 -39.40 1.88
N LEU A 284 -12.76 -38.06 1.81
CA LEU A 284 -11.94 -37.19 2.67
C LEU A 284 -12.62 -36.70 3.94
N ALA A 285 -13.95 -36.85 4.06
CA ALA A 285 -14.71 -36.22 5.14
C ALA A 285 -15.71 -37.20 5.75
N ALA A 286 -15.52 -37.50 7.04
CA ALA A 286 -16.42 -38.37 7.79
C ALA A 286 -16.93 -37.69 9.07
N ASP A 287 -18.10 -38.13 9.54
CA ASP A 287 -18.59 -37.77 10.88
C ASP A 287 -17.83 -38.52 11.98
N SER A 288 -18.19 -38.25 13.25
CA SER A 288 -17.56 -38.90 14.41
C SER A 288 -17.77 -40.42 14.47
N GLN A 289 -18.65 -40.98 13.63
CA GLN A 289 -18.92 -42.41 13.51
C GLN A 289 -18.25 -43.03 12.27
N GLY A 290 -17.45 -42.25 11.52
CA GLY A 290 -16.77 -42.71 10.32
C GLY A 290 -17.64 -42.76 9.07
N LYS A 291 -18.87 -42.20 9.12
CA LYS A 291 -19.76 -42.13 7.96
C LYS A 291 -19.44 -40.92 7.10
N PRO A 292 -19.42 -41.03 5.76
CA PRO A 292 -19.18 -39.89 4.89
C PRO A 292 -20.15 -38.73 5.15
N LEU A 293 -19.63 -37.51 5.17
CA LEU A 293 -20.45 -36.30 5.32
C LEU A 293 -21.37 -36.10 4.09
N PRO A 294 -22.51 -35.39 4.24
CA PRO A 294 -23.40 -35.07 3.14
C PRO A 294 -22.67 -34.36 2.00
N TYR A 295 -23.02 -34.72 0.75
CA TYR A 295 -22.51 -34.04 -0.43
C TYR A 295 -23.39 -32.84 -0.75
N ASN A 296 -22.78 -31.66 -0.80
CA ASN A 296 -23.38 -30.45 -1.34
C ASN A 296 -22.60 -30.02 -2.57
N GLU A 297 -23.30 -29.67 -3.64
CA GLU A 297 -22.71 -29.22 -4.89
C GLU A 297 -22.26 -27.76 -4.78
N TYR A 298 -21.03 -27.46 -5.19
CA TYR A 298 -20.53 -26.09 -5.25
C TYR A 298 -20.64 -25.51 -6.67
N PRO A 299 -21.22 -24.30 -6.84
CA PRO A 299 -21.36 -23.67 -8.15
C PRO A 299 -20.04 -23.09 -8.70
N GLY A 300 -19.02 -22.92 -7.85
CA GLY A 300 -17.79 -22.21 -8.18
C GLY A 300 -18.00 -20.71 -8.39
N TYR A 301 -16.93 -19.95 -8.66
CA TYR A 301 -17.02 -18.52 -8.94
C TYR A 301 -17.82 -18.22 -10.23
N LYS A 302 -18.50 -17.06 -10.26
CA LYS A 302 -19.14 -16.50 -11.47
C LYS A 302 -18.26 -15.37 -12.00
N GLU A 303 -17.91 -15.42 -13.28
CA GLU A 303 -17.28 -14.29 -13.98
C GLU A 303 -18.35 -13.22 -14.21
N ARG A 304 -18.31 -12.08 -13.50
CA ARG A 304 -19.22 -10.96 -13.80
C ARG A 304 -18.55 -9.96 -14.75
N ASP A 305 -19.33 -9.27 -15.55
CA ASP A 305 -18.88 -8.05 -16.23
C ASP A 305 -19.07 -6.89 -15.24
N PRO A 306 -18.01 -6.15 -14.88
CA PRO A 306 -18.07 -5.18 -13.78
C PRO A 306 -18.99 -3.98 -14.02
N ILE A 307 -19.48 -3.75 -15.25
CA ILE A 307 -20.16 -2.50 -15.59
C ILE A 307 -21.42 -2.71 -16.49
N SER A 308 -21.78 -3.94 -16.87
CA SER A 308 -22.92 -4.14 -17.80
C SER A 308 -24.20 -4.73 -17.21
N ASP A 309 -24.22 -5.16 -15.94
CA ASP A 309 -25.46 -5.63 -15.30
C ASP A 309 -26.22 -4.49 -14.58
N HIS A 310 -26.15 -3.30 -15.17
CA HIS A 310 -27.22 -2.33 -14.98
C HIS A 310 -28.44 -2.89 -15.72
N SER A 311 -29.43 -3.34 -14.97
CA SER A 311 -30.83 -3.14 -15.37
C SER A 311 -31.11 -1.63 -15.40
N ASP A 312 -30.50 -0.93 -16.36
CA ASP A 312 -31.07 0.28 -16.92
C ASP A 312 -32.04 -0.23 -17.99
N ASP A 313 -33.35 -0.09 -17.76
CA ASP A 313 -34.45 -0.45 -18.67
C ASP A 313 -34.45 0.40 -19.98
N ASN A 314 -33.30 0.63 -20.61
CA ASN A 314 -33.19 1.43 -21.83
C ASN A 314 -32.43 0.69 -22.96
N PRO A 315 -33.14 0.07 -23.91
CA PRO A 315 -32.56 -0.70 -25.01
C PRO A 315 -31.81 0.12 -26.08
N ASP A 316 -31.80 1.45 -26.04
CA ASP A 316 -31.34 2.30 -27.16
C ASP A 316 -29.99 3.03 -26.95
N ARG A 317 -29.19 2.72 -25.91
CA ARG A 317 -27.88 3.35 -25.70
C ARG A 317 -26.69 2.50 -26.19
N PRO A 318 -25.82 3.02 -27.08
CA PRO A 318 -24.60 2.32 -27.48
C PRO A 318 -23.53 2.35 -26.37
N LEU A 319 -22.91 1.19 -26.13
CA LEU A 319 -21.85 0.93 -25.14
C LEU A 319 -20.72 1.97 -25.21
N LYS A 320 -20.51 2.74 -24.13
CA LYS A 320 -19.34 3.60 -23.99
C LYS A 320 -18.09 2.75 -23.80
N THR A 321 -17.07 3.04 -24.61
CA THR A 321 -15.73 2.45 -24.52
C THR A 321 -15.09 2.69 -23.15
N LEU A 322 -14.80 1.61 -22.43
CA LEU A 322 -14.13 1.62 -21.13
C LEU A 322 -12.74 2.29 -21.17
N ARG A 323 -12.44 3.09 -20.14
CA ARG A 323 -11.13 3.72 -19.91
C ARG A 323 -9.99 2.65 -19.85
N PRO A 324 -8.81 2.89 -20.44
CA PRO A 324 -7.73 1.89 -20.51
C PRO A 324 -7.18 1.38 -19.16
N SER A 325 -7.26 2.18 -18.09
CA SER A 325 -6.80 1.79 -16.74
C SER A 325 -7.65 0.70 -16.09
N TRP A 326 -8.92 0.59 -16.49
CA TRP A 326 -9.90 -0.33 -15.90
C TRP A 326 -10.01 -1.65 -16.66
N ARG A 327 -9.45 -1.73 -17.87
CA ARG A 327 -9.35 -2.98 -18.66
C ARG A 327 -8.47 -4.05 -18.00
N LYS A 328 -7.74 -3.70 -16.94
CA LYS A 328 -6.87 -4.62 -16.20
C LYS A 328 -7.47 -5.08 -14.86
N SER A 329 -8.60 -4.53 -14.43
CA SER A 329 -9.03 -4.60 -13.03
C SER A 329 -10.05 -5.68 -12.71
N VAL A 330 -10.43 -6.51 -13.68
CA VAL A 330 -11.43 -7.55 -13.42
C VAL A 330 -10.90 -8.92 -13.76
N THR A 331 -10.30 -9.51 -12.73
CA THR A 331 -10.20 -10.95 -12.60
C THR A 331 -11.07 -11.27 -11.39
N PHE A 332 -12.16 -12.03 -11.58
CA PHE A 332 -12.98 -12.58 -10.51
C PHE A 332 -12.20 -13.68 -9.79
N TYR A 333 -11.26 -13.21 -8.97
CA TYR A 333 -10.44 -13.88 -7.97
C TYR A 333 -10.02 -12.73 -7.05
N PRO A 334 -9.92 -12.91 -5.73
CA PRO A 334 -9.81 -11.79 -4.78
C PRO A 334 -8.69 -10.82 -5.21
N GLY A 335 -9.09 -9.58 -5.52
CA GLY A 335 -8.20 -8.54 -6.02
C GLY A 335 -7.07 -8.30 -5.04
N GLY A 336 -5.83 -8.24 -5.57
CA GLY A 336 -4.61 -8.07 -4.79
C GLY A 336 -4.37 -9.25 -3.85
N GLY A 337 -3.93 -10.39 -4.37
CA GLY A 337 -3.76 -11.56 -3.52
C GLY A 337 -3.37 -12.85 -4.20
N LEU A 338 -3.67 -13.05 -5.48
CA LEU A 338 -3.39 -14.31 -6.19
C LEU A 338 -1.91 -14.75 -6.08
N GLU A 339 -0.97 -13.81 -5.96
CA GLU A 339 0.43 -14.13 -5.67
C GLU A 339 0.61 -14.70 -4.26
N HIS A 340 -0.08 -14.15 -3.25
CA HIS A 340 -0.14 -14.74 -1.91
C HIS A 340 -0.81 -16.12 -1.92
N TRP A 341 -1.86 -16.31 -2.74
CA TRP A 341 -2.50 -17.61 -2.92
C TRP A 341 -1.50 -18.64 -3.44
N ALA A 342 -0.84 -18.33 -4.56
CA ALA A 342 0.20 -19.18 -5.14
C ALA A 342 1.33 -19.43 -4.13
N GLY A 343 1.75 -18.37 -3.42
CA GLY A 343 2.83 -18.40 -2.44
C GLY A 343 2.58 -19.32 -1.25
N VAL A 344 1.32 -19.64 -0.92
CA VAL A 344 0.97 -20.58 0.17
C VAL A 344 0.51 -21.93 -0.39
N TRP A 345 -0.28 -21.95 -1.45
CA TRP A 345 -0.88 -23.16 -2.00
C TRP A 345 0.16 -24.08 -2.65
N LEU A 346 1.12 -23.54 -3.40
CA LEU A 346 2.21 -24.33 -4.01
C LEU A 346 3.02 -25.09 -2.94
N PRO A 347 3.55 -24.43 -1.88
CA PRO A 347 4.26 -25.17 -0.83
C PRO A 347 3.40 -26.19 -0.10
N CYS A 348 2.12 -25.89 0.14
CA CYS A 348 1.21 -26.82 0.79
C CYS A 348 0.96 -28.07 -0.05
N TYR A 349 0.74 -27.90 -1.35
CA TYR A 349 0.60 -29.03 -2.27
C TYR A 349 1.87 -29.88 -2.32
N ALA A 350 3.04 -29.24 -2.42
CA ALA A 350 4.32 -29.93 -2.45
C ALA A 350 4.56 -30.78 -1.19
N MET A 351 4.28 -30.24 -0.01
CA MET A 351 4.39 -30.98 1.24
C MET A 351 3.44 -32.18 1.30
N LEU A 352 2.24 -32.09 0.74
CA LEU A 352 1.19 -33.11 0.87
C LEU A 352 1.09 -34.11 -0.28
N LYS A 353 1.73 -33.88 -1.42
CA LYS A 353 1.56 -34.68 -2.64
C LYS A 353 1.74 -36.19 -2.39
N SER A 354 2.73 -36.57 -1.58
CA SER A 354 3.00 -37.97 -1.22
C SER A 354 2.05 -38.56 -0.16
N SER A 355 1.22 -37.72 0.49
CA SER A 355 0.24 -38.12 1.50
C SER A 355 -1.08 -38.62 0.91
N PHE A 356 -1.30 -38.45 -0.39
CA PHE A 356 -2.46 -39.01 -1.08
C PHE A 356 -2.30 -40.53 -1.20
N THR A 357 -3.23 -41.27 -0.62
CA THR A 357 -3.28 -42.74 -0.70
C THR A 357 -3.57 -43.20 -2.13
N GLN A 358 -3.27 -44.47 -2.43
CA GLN A 358 -3.61 -45.04 -3.74
C GLN A 358 -5.11 -44.92 -4.07
N ALA A 359 -5.99 -45.08 -3.07
CA ALA A 359 -7.43 -44.92 -3.25
C ALA A 359 -7.81 -43.46 -3.57
N GLU A 360 -7.19 -42.50 -2.89
CA GLU A 360 -7.44 -41.07 -3.14
C GLU A 360 -6.91 -40.62 -4.52
N GLN A 361 -5.75 -41.12 -4.95
CA GLN A 361 -5.18 -40.87 -6.28
C GLN A 361 -6.01 -41.52 -7.38
N ALA A 362 -6.46 -42.77 -7.19
CA ALA A 362 -7.35 -43.45 -8.11
C ALA A 362 -8.68 -42.70 -8.27
N ALA A 363 -9.17 -42.08 -7.19
CA ALA A 363 -10.34 -41.22 -7.19
C ALA A 363 -10.06 -39.80 -7.74
N GLY A 364 -8.82 -39.45 -8.09
CA GLY A 364 -8.45 -38.18 -8.70
C GLY A 364 -8.45 -36.96 -7.75
N LEU A 365 -8.34 -37.18 -6.43
CA LEU A 365 -8.33 -36.09 -5.44
C LEU A 365 -7.07 -35.22 -5.50
N ASP A 366 -5.93 -35.78 -5.88
CA ASP A 366 -4.69 -35.05 -6.16
C ASP A 366 -4.88 -34.11 -7.37
N LYS A 367 -5.49 -34.61 -8.45
CA LYS A 367 -5.78 -33.84 -9.66
C LYS A 367 -6.76 -32.70 -9.39
N LEU A 368 -7.74 -32.90 -8.51
CA LEU A 368 -8.65 -31.84 -8.08
C LEU A 368 -7.88 -30.66 -7.49
N VAL A 369 -6.91 -30.93 -6.61
CA VAL A 369 -6.09 -29.89 -5.99
C VAL A 369 -5.20 -29.18 -7.01
N GLU A 370 -4.68 -29.89 -8.02
CA GLU A 370 -3.87 -29.33 -9.11
C GLU A 370 -4.64 -28.32 -9.96
N ARG A 371 -5.96 -28.50 -10.18
CA ARG A 371 -6.76 -27.60 -11.03
C ARG A 371 -6.82 -26.16 -10.53
N LEU A 372 -6.74 -25.95 -9.22
CA LEU A 372 -6.70 -24.60 -8.67
C LEU A 372 -5.38 -23.88 -9.00
N LEU A 373 -4.30 -24.63 -9.23
CA LEU A 373 -3.00 -24.08 -9.62
C LEU A 373 -2.91 -23.81 -11.12
N VAL A 374 -3.33 -24.77 -11.94
CA VAL A 374 -3.10 -24.75 -13.39
C VAL A 374 -4.23 -25.49 -14.12
N SER A 375 -4.54 -25.03 -15.33
CA SER A 375 -5.40 -25.71 -16.29
C SER A 375 -4.58 -26.60 -17.24
N GLU A 376 -5.20 -27.63 -17.82
CA GLU A 376 -4.56 -28.49 -18.82
C GLU A 376 -4.93 -28.07 -20.25
N PRO A 377 -4.10 -28.37 -21.26
CA PRO A 377 -4.37 -27.99 -22.65
C PRO A 377 -5.71 -28.48 -23.17
N ASP A 378 -6.11 -29.67 -22.73
CA ASP A 378 -7.33 -30.33 -23.19
C ASP A 378 -8.57 -29.87 -22.43
N ASP A 379 -8.43 -29.02 -21.40
CA ASP A 379 -9.58 -28.53 -20.63
C ASP A 379 -10.54 -27.75 -21.54
N GLU A 380 -10.03 -26.94 -22.48
CA GLU A 380 -10.88 -26.25 -23.45
C GLU A 380 -11.70 -27.24 -24.27
N VAL A 381 -11.12 -28.37 -24.68
CA VAL A 381 -11.79 -29.42 -25.46
C VAL A 381 -12.84 -30.14 -24.61
N ARG A 382 -12.49 -30.53 -23.37
CA ARG A 382 -13.41 -31.19 -22.43
C ARG A 382 -14.63 -30.34 -22.10
N LEU A 383 -14.48 -29.01 -22.15
CA LEU A 383 -15.55 -28.07 -21.85
C LEU A 383 -16.46 -27.74 -23.05
N GLN A 384 -16.07 -28.07 -24.29
CA GLN A 384 -16.84 -27.71 -25.51
C GLN A 384 -18.28 -28.22 -25.52
N THR A 385 -18.53 -29.36 -24.87
CA THR A 385 -19.86 -30.00 -24.78
C THR A 385 -20.63 -29.61 -23.53
N THR A 386 -20.10 -28.67 -22.73
CA THR A 386 -20.67 -28.21 -21.46
C THR A 386 -21.04 -26.73 -21.52
N SER A 387 -21.83 -26.26 -20.55
CA SER A 387 -22.09 -24.82 -20.37
C SER A 387 -20.97 -24.07 -19.64
N GLN A 388 -19.89 -24.76 -19.25
CA GLN A 388 -18.81 -24.20 -18.46
C GLN A 388 -17.73 -23.57 -19.36
N LYS A 389 -17.06 -22.53 -18.85
CA LYS A 389 -15.91 -21.89 -19.51
C LYS A 389 -14.61 -22.29 -18.82
N LEU A 390 -13.49 -22.23 -19.55
CA LEU A 390 -12.17 -22.49 -18.99
C LEU A 390 -11.89 -21.54 -17.80
N ARG A 391 -11.64 -22.12 -16.63
CA ARG A 391 -11.21 -21.41 -15.43
C ARG A 391 -9.72 -21.61 -15.26
N ARG A 392 -8.93 -20.57 -15.51
CA ARG A 392 -7.47 -20.65 -15.36
C ARG A 392 -7.09 -20.76 -13.88
N GLY A 393 -6.10 -21.61 -13.60
CA GLY A 393 -5.56 -21.76 -12.26
C GLY A 393 -4.78 -20.52 -11.80
N VAL A 394 -4.63 -20.38 -10.49
CA VAL A 394 -3.99 -19.23 -9.84
C VAL A 394 -2.57 -19.01 -10.35
N ALA A 395 -1.78 -20.07 -10.56
CA ALA A 395 -0.40 -19.94 -11.03
C ALA A 395 -0.33 -19.36 -12.45
N GLU A 396 -1.24 -19.76 -13.35
CA GLU A 396 -1.28 -19.21 -14.72
C GLU A 396 -1.66 -17.74 -14.77
N LEU A 397 -2.54 -17.32 -13.87
CA LEU A 397 -3.05 -15.96 -13.85
C LEU A 397 -2.00 -14.96 -13.37
N VAL A 398 -1.07 -15.38 -12.51
CA VAL A 398 -0.16 -14.44 -11.81
C VAL A 398 1.32 -14.77 -11.87
N LEU A 399 1.71 -16.03 -11.95
CA LEU A 399 3.12 -16.37 -12.00
C LEU A 399 3.62 -16.18 -13.43
N LYS A 400 4.57 -15.26 -13.58
CA LYS A 400 5.34 -15.04 -14.81
C LYS A 400 6.79 -15.47 -14.57
N PRO A 401 7.05 -16.76 -14.35
CA PRO A 401 8.30 -17.24 -13.76
C PRO A 401 9.55 -16.85 -14.57
N TYR A 402 9.43 -16.72 -15.89
CA TYR A 402 10.53 -16.34 -16.80
C TYR A 402 10.46 -14.89 -17.32
N GLY A 403 9.53 -14.08 -16.81
CA GLY A 403 9.23 -12.74 -17.32
C GLY A 403 8.88 -11.73 -16.22
N THR A 404 9.32 -11.98 -15.00
CA THR A 404 8.97 -11.17 -13.85
C THR A 404 9.65 -9.81 -13.93
N THR A 405 8.87 -8.74 -13.81
CA THR A 405 9.38 -7.38 -13.63
C THR A 405 8.73 -6.81 -12.39
N MET A 406 9.52 -6.20 -11.52
CA MET A 406 9.03 -5.61 -10.28
C MET A 406 8.83 -4.10 -10.46
N ARG A 407 7.65 -3.60 -10.08
CA ARG A 407 7.32 -2.16 -10.11
C ARG A 407 6.35 -1.81 -8.98
N GLY A 408 6.57 -0.66 -8.35
CA GLY A 408 5.73 -0.15 -7.25
C GLY A 408 6.00 -0.82 -5.91
N ASN A 409 5.36 -0.31 -4.85
CA ASN A 409 5.59 -0.74 -3.46
C ASN A 409 5.08 -2.15 -3.11
N LEU A 410 4.14 -2.70 -3.90
CA LEU A 410 3.57 -4.04 -3.68
C LEU A 410 4.34 -5.18 -4.37
N ALA A 411 5.39 -4.88 -5.14
CA ALA A 411 6.04 -5.87 -6.01
C ALA A 411 6.68 -7.06 -5.26
N GLY A 412 7.11 -6.87 -4.01
CA GLY A 412 7.76 -7.93 -3.23
C GLY A 412 6.88 -9.16 -2.98
N GLY A 413 5.55 -9.01 -2.91
CA GLY A 413 4.63 -10.14 -2.77
C GLY A 413 4.66 -11.10 -3.98
N GLN A 414 4.89 -10.58 -5.18
CA GLN A 414 5.01 -11.39 -6.40
C GLN A 414 6.30 -12.23 -6.42
N LEU A 415 7.35 -11.70 -5.78
CA LEU A 415 8.65 -12.35 -5.67
C LEU A 415 8.60 -13.58 -4.75
N GLN A 416 7.75 -13.61 -3.73
CA GLN A 416 7.69 -14.80 -2.88
C GLN A 416 7.16 -16.02 -3.65
N ALA A 417 6.11 -15.83 -4.44
CA ALA A 417 5.41 -16.94 -5.09
C ALA A 417 6.23 -17.57 -6.24
N ASN A 418 6.86 -16.74 -7.07
CA ASN A 418 7.75 -17.25 -8.12
C ASN A 418 9.00 -17.90 -7.50
N LEU A 419 9.51 -17.41 -6.36
CA LEU A 419 10.72 -17.95 -5.74
C LEU A 419 10.42 -19.32 -5.14
N ASN A 420 9.28 -19.45 -4.47
CA ASN A 420 8.74 -20.74 -4.02
C ASN A 420 8.64 -21.74 -5.18
N LEU A 421 8.10 -21.31 -6.32
CA LEU A 421 8.00 -22.16 -7.51
C LEU A 421 9.38 -22.59 -8.03
N GLY A 422 10.33 -21.66 -8.18
CA GLY A 422 11.68 -21.94 -8.64
C GLY A 422 12.41 -22.93 -7.72
N ILE A 423 12.32 -22.73 -6.40
CA ILE A 423 12.90 -23.64 -5.40
C ILE A 423 12.27 -25.03 -5.47
N MET A 424 10.94 -25.13 -5.56
CA MET A 424 10.26 -26.43 -5.61
C MET A 424 10.58 -27.23 -6.87
N LEU A 425 10.71 -26.55 -8.00
CA LEU A 425 11.08 -27.17 -9.27
C LEU A 425 12.60 -27.36 -9.40
N LYS A 426 13.39 -26.78 -8.48
CA LYS A 426 14.83 -26.53 -8.62
C LYS A 426 15.20 -25.96 -9.98
N ASP A 427 14.32 -25.11 -10.51
CA ASP A 427 14.52 -24.43 -11.78
C ASP A 427 15.35 -23.17 -11.52
N GLN A 428 16.65 -23.31 -11.78
CA GLN A 428 17.61 -22.23 -11.63
C GLN A 428 17.32 -21.04 -12.55
N ALA A 429 16.70 -21.24 -13.71
CA ALA A 429 16.34 -20.14 -14.59
C ALA A 429 15.24 -19.26 -13.99
N ILE A 430 14.25 -19.86 -13.30
CA ILE A 430 13.25 -19.10 -12.54
C ILE A 430 13.94 -18.28 -11.45
N ILE A 431 14.76 -18.93 -10.62
CA ILE A 431 15.41 -18.24 -9.49
C ILE A 431 16.33 -17.12 -9.99
N LYS A 432 17.20 -17.36 -10.99
CA LYS A 432 18.08 -16.34 -11.57
C LYS A 432 17.32 -15.16 -12.17
N ASN A 433 16.22 -15.41 -12.90
CA ASN A 433 15.37 -14.34 -13.42
C ASN A 433 14.78 -13.47 -12.31
N MET A 434 14.46 -14.08 -11.17
CA MET A 434 13.95 -13.36 -10.02
C MET A 434 15.01 -12.56 -9.27
N LEU A 435 16.21 -13.12 -9.12
CA LEU A 435 17.36 -12.40 -8.59
C LEU A 435 17.63 -11.16 -9.44
N LYS A 436 17.59 -11.31 -10.77
CA LYS A 436 17.70 -10.17 -11.69
C LYS A 436 16.57 -9.16 -11.50
N ALA A 437 15.31 -9.59 -11.40
CA ALA A 437 14.19 -8.69 -11.21
C ALA A 437 14.27 -7.91 -9.87
N LEU A 438 14.70 -8.57 -8.80
CA LEU A 438 14.95 -7.96 -7.49
C LEU A 438 16.13 -6.98 -7.57
N TYR A 439 17.22 -7.36 -8.24
CA TYR A 439 18.36 -6.49 -8.45
C TYR A 439 17.94 -5.23 -9.24
N ASP A 440 17.27 -5.38 -10.37
CA ASP A 440 16.75 -4.25 -11.17
C ASP A 440 15.78 -3.36 -10.35
N TYR A 441 15.00 -3.95 -9.44
CA TYR A 441 14.08 -3.23 -8.55
C TYR A 441 14.81 -2.33 -7.54
N LEU A 442 15.87 -2.85 -6.92
CA LEU A 442 16.75 -2.11 -6.00
C LEU A 442 17.58 -1.06 -6.74
N HIS A 443 18.07 -1.39 -7.93
CA HIS A 443 18.97 -0.56 -8.73
C HIS A 443 18.23 0.32 -9.75
N GLY A 444 17.21 1.06 -9.28
CA GLY A 444 16.53 2.09 -10.09
C GLY A 444 15.13 1.73 -10.60
N GLY A 445 14.66 0.49 -10.39
CA GLY A 445 13.31 0.07 -10.77
C GLY A 445 12.21 0.67 -9.89
N TYR A 446 12.41 0.66 -8.56
CA TYR A 446 11.53 1.32 -7.60
C TYR A 446 12.29 2.27 -6.68
N PHE A 447 13.39 1.81 -6.10
CA PHE A 447 14.23 2.66 -5.27
C PHE A 447 15.06 3.59 -6.15
N THR A 448 15.09 4.86 -5.77
CA THR A 448 15.92 5.86 -6.45
C THR A 448 17.37 5.72 -5.99
N ALA A 449 18.28 6.41 -6.67
CA ALA A 449 19.64 6.55 -6.21
C ALA A 449 19.75 7.28 -4.86
N ASP A 450 18.70 7.87 -4.30
CA ASP A 450 18.69 8.47 -2.95
C ASP A 450 18.27 7.46 -1.86
N GLY A 451 17.75 6.29 -2.25
CA GLY A 451 17.36 5.19 -1.36
C GLY A 451 15.89 5.18 -0.95
N LEU A 452 15.09 6.19 -1.29
CA LEU A 452 13.63 6.11 -1.11
C LEU A 452 12.98 5.51 -2.35
N GLY A 453 11.76 4.98 -2.21
CA GLY A 453 10.93 4.63 -3.38
C GLY A 453 10.68 5.87 -4.25
N TYR A 454 10.50 5.72 -5.57
CA TYR A 454 10.24 6.87 -6.47
C TYR A 454 8.93 7.62 -6.15
N GLU A 455 8.06 7.03 -5.33
CA GLU A 455 6.84 7.63 -4.78
C GLU A 455 7.14 8.68 -3.70
N THR A 456 8.40 8.75 -3.23
CA THR A 456 8.93 9.70 -2.23
C THR A 456 8.29 9.61 -0.84
N SER A 457 7.17 8.90 -0.70
CA SER A 457 6.51 8.55 0.55
C SER A 457 7.43 7.68 1.43
N PRO A 458 7.77 8.13 2.66
CA PRO A 458 8.38 7.28 3.67
C PRO A 458 7.55 6.02 3.95
N HIS A 459 6.22 6.14 4.01
CA HIS A 459 5.33 5.01 4.29
C HIS A 459 5.42 3.93 3.21
N TYR A 460 5.27 4.28 1.92
CA TYR A 460 5.35 3.30 0.84
C TYR A 460 6.77 2.77 0.60
N THR A 461 7.80 3.52 0.98
CA THR A 461 9.16 3.00 1.07
C THR A 461 9.25 1.89 2.13
N HIS A 462 8.65 2.07 3.32
CA HIS A 462 8.58 0.99 4.33
C HIS A 462 7.77 -0.21 3.86
N VAL A 463 6.63 0.01 3.18
CA VAL A 463 5.82 -1.09 2.61
C VAL A 463 6.65 -1.92 1.63
N ALA A 464 7.38 -1.26 0.72
CA ALA A 464 8.26 -1.93 -0.22
C ALA A 464 9.33 -2.76 0.49
N LEU A 465 10.05 -2.17 1.45
CA LEU A 465 11.10 -2.86 2.22
C LEU A 465 10.54 -4.05 3.03
N SER A 466 9.36 -3.88 3.65
CA SER A 466 8.67 -4.96 4.38
C SER A 466 8.34 -6.13 3.48
N ASN A 467 7.86 -5.87 2.26
CA ASN A 467 7.54 -6.89 1.26
C ASN A 467 8.79 -7.63 0.73
N LEU A 468 10.00 -7.08 0.94
CA LEU A 468 11.27 -7.72 0.56
C LEU A 468 11.84 -8.63 1.66
N LEU A 469 11.43 -8.48 2.92
CA LEU A 469 12.04 -9.19 4.05
C LEU A 469 12.11 -10.70 3.83
N LEU A 470 10.99 -11.31 3.42
CA LEU A 470 10.91 -12.75 3.26
C LEU A 470 11.68 -13.25 2.02
N PRO A 471 11.49 -12.68 0.80
CA PRO A 471 12.30 -13.07 -0.34
C PRO A 471 13.81 -12.93 -0.13
N LEU A 472 14.27 -11.86 0.53
CA LEU A 472 15.69 -11.67 0.85
C LEU A 472 16.22 -12.76 1.78
N LYS A 473 15.45 -13.12 2.82
CA LYS A 473 15.79 -14.22 3.72
C LYS A 473 15.87 -15.56 3.00
N MET A 474 14.97 -15.81 2.03
CA MET A 474 14.92 -17.07 1.30
C MET A 474 16.14 -17.27 0.40
N ILE A 475 16.63 -16.22 -0.27
CA ILE A 475 17.79 -16.35 -1.18
C ILE A 475 19.13 -16.29 -0.45
N ASN A 476 19.19 -15.69 0.74
CA ASN A 476 20.43 -15.55 1.50
C ASN A 476 20.98 -16.93 1.92
N GLY A 477 22.24 -17.21 1.56
CA GLY A 477 22.94 -18.46 1.81
C GLY A 477 22.83 -19.50 0.69
N MET A 478 22.06 -19.24 -0.38
CA MET A 478 22.00 -20.16 -1.53
C MET A 478 23.35 -20.19 -2.27
N SER A 479 23.89 -21.38 -2.54
CA SER A 479 25.18 -21.55 -3.21
C SER A 479 25.09 -22.45 -4.46
N GLU A 480 24.21 -23.44 -4.46
CA GLU A 480 24.06 -24.39 -5.57
C GLU A 480 23.48 -23.71 -6.82
N GLY A 481 24.22 -23.78 -7.93
CA GLY A 481 23.81 -23.23 -9.22
C GLY A 481 24.07 -21.72 -9.39
N PHE A 482 24.70 -21.08 -8.42
CA PHE A 482 25.06 -19.66 -8.44
C PHE A 482 26.57 -19.43 -8.49
N GLY A 483 26.97 -18.30 -9.07
CA GLY A 483 28.37 -17.92 -9.23
C GLY A 483 28.58 -16.41 -9.28
N PRO A 484 29.82 -15.96 -9.52
CA PRO A 484 30.23 -14.54 -9.51
C PRO A 484 29.46 -13.64 -10.48
N GLU A 485 28.83 -14.21 -11.50
CA GLU A 485 27.99 -13.52 -12.47
C GLU A 485 26.56 -13.25 -11.99
N ASP A 486 26.12 -13.92 -10.93
CA ASP A 486 24.75 -13.79 -10.42
C ASP A 486 24.61 -12.62 -9.42
N PRO A 487 23.46 -11.92 -9.42
CA PRO A 487 23.21 -10.87 -8.44
C PRO A 487 23.32 -11.38 -7.01
N PHE A 488 23.90 -10.55 -6.14
CA PHE A 488 24.08 -10.83 -4.70
C PHE A 488 25.10 -11.92 -4.36
N TRP A 489 25.86 -12.46 -5.30
CA TRP A 489 26.92 -13.42 -4.99
C TRP A 489 28.00 -12.80 -4.08
N ASP A 490 28.31 -13.48 -2.97
CA ASP A 490 29.38 -13.14 -2.05
C ASP A 490 30.53 -14.13 -2.15
N GLU A 491 31.69 -13.61 -2.58
CA GLU A 491 32.92 -14.38 -2.74
C GLU A 491 33.45 -14.97 -1.43
N GLN A 492 33.16 -14.33 -0.28
CA GLN A 492 33.65 -14.80 1.01
C GLN A 492 32.86 -16.01 1.50
N SER A 493 31.53 -15.95 1.46
CA SER A 493 30.66 -17.06 1.87
C SER A 493 30.45 -18.11 0.77
N LYS A 494 30.83 -17.81 -0.49
CA LYS A 494 30.53 -18.64 -1.67
C LYS A 494 29.03 -18.95 -1.78
N SER A 495 28.22 -17.93 -1.50
CA SER A 495 26.76 -18.00 -1.51
C SER A 495 26.15 -16.64 -1.81
N LEU A 496 24.86 -16.60 -2.12
CA LEU A 496 24.13 -15.35 -2.27
C LEU A 496 23.97 -14.66 -0.90
N ASN A 497 24.29 -13.37 -0.82
CA ASN A 497 24.07 -12.55 0.35
C ASN A 497 23.53 -11.17 -0.07
N PRO A 498 22.21 -11.01 -0.17
CA PRO A 498 21.63 -9.76 -0.63
C PRO A 498 21.80 -8.62 0.38
N TYR A 499 22.13 -8.92 1.64
CA TYR A 499 22.37 -7.90 2.67
C TYR A 499 23.71 -7.17 2.50
N LEU A 500 24.58 -7.62 1.60
CA LEU A 500 25.78 -6.90 1.19
C LEU A 500 25.53 -5.95 0.01
N ASP A 501 24.31 -5.94 -0.56
CA ASP A 501 23.98 -5.06 -1.68
C ASP A 501 23.94 -3.58 -1.25
N PRO A 502 24.68 -2.69 -1.92
CA PRO A 502 24.74 -1.28 -1.54
C PRO A 502 23.43 -0.53 -1.80
N ALA A 503 22.61 -0.93 -2.77
CA ALA A 503 21.33 -0.28 -3.01
C ALA A 503 20.31 -0.65 -1.93
N LEU A 504 20.32 -1.92 -1.47
CA LEU A 504 19.54 -2.36 -0.32
C LEU A 504 20.00 -1.66 0.97
N GLU A 505 21.32 -1.56 1.22
CA GLU A 505 21.88 -0.81 2.34
C GLU A 505 21.40 0.63 2.30
N LYS A 506 21.51 1.31 1.16
CA LYS A 506 21.02 2.67 1.02
C LYS A 506 19.53 2.78 1.33
N ALA A 507 18.71 1.89 0.77
CA ALA A 507 17.27 1.93 0.95
C ALA A 507 16.83 1.69 2.39
N ALA A 508 17.47 0.76 3.09
CA ALA A 508 17.15 0.41 4.47
C ALA A 508 17.40 1.54 5.48
N TYR A 509 18.36 2.43 5.21
CA TYR A 509 18.70 3.53 6.10
C TYR A 509 18.14 4.89 5.65
N SER A 510 17.90 5.13 4.36
CA SER A 510 17.47 6.43 3.84
C SER A 510 16.11 6.91 4.37
N THR A 511 15.27 6.04 4.93
CA THR A 511 14.03 6.45 5.60
C THR A 511 14.28 7.33 6.82
N LEU A 512 15.44 7.22 7.47
CA LEU A 512 15.89 8.10 8.56
C LEU A 512 16.02 9.56 8.14
N LEU A 513 16.23 9.82 6.85
CA LEU A 513 16.33 11.18 6.34
C LEU A 513 15.01 11.93 6.57
N SER A 514 13.87 11.26 6.34
CA SER A 514 12.53 11.83 6.51
C SER A 514 12.12 12.17 7.95
N VAL A 515 12.94 11.86 8.95
CA VAL A 515 12.54 11.88 10.37
C VAL A 515 12.42 13.30 10.92
N LEU A 516 11.25 13.66 11.44
CA LEU A 516 11.04 14.85 12.24
C LEU A 516 11.79 14.75 13.59
N PRO A 517 12.13 15.88 14.22
CA PRO A 517 12.84 15.93 15.50
C PRO A 517 12.22 15.12 16.66
N ASP A 518 10.92 14.85 16.61
CA ASP A 518 10.22 14.00 17.59
C ASP A 518 10.32 12.47 17.30
N GLY A 519 11.04 12.09 16.24
CA GLY A 519 11.26 10.71 15.82
C GLY A 519 10.19 10.12 14.91
N ARG A 520 9.15 10.88 14.52
CA ARG A 520 8.18 10.49 13.48
C ARG A 520 8.76 10.73 12.09
N CYS A 521 8.23 10.10 11.06
CA CYS A 521 8.51 10.50 9.67
C CYS A 521 7.68 11.75 9.31
N ALA A 522 8.25 12.64 8.49
CA ALA A 522 7.50 13.70 7.87
C ALA A 522 6.39 13.09 7.00
N ALA A 523 5.19 13.67 7.07
CA ALA A 523 4.01 13.18 6.38
C ALA A 523 4.02 13.55 4.88
N TRP A 524 5.13 13.29 4.18
CA TRP A 524 5.28 13.57 2.76
C TRP A 524 4.37 12.68 1.93
N THR A 525 3.64 13.31 1.01
CA THR A 525 2.74 12.62 0.08
C THR A 525 1.81 11.65 0.84
N ASP A 526 1.50 10.48 0.28
CA ASP A 526 0.79 9.46 1.04
C ASP A 526 1.68 8.84 2.15
N SER A 527 1.84 9.54 3.28
CA SER A 527 2.47 9.02 4.50
C SER A 527 1.68 9.30 5.78
N TRP A 528 1.68 8.35 6.72
CA TRP A 528 0.97 8.53 7.99
C TRP A 528 1.68 9.49 8.93
N VAL A 529 0.91 10.35 9.58
CA VAL A 529 1.37 11.33 10.58
C VAL A 529 1.91 10.69 11.87
N THR A 530 1.68 9.39 12.06
CA THR A 530 2.18 8.58 13.18
C THR A 530 3.33 7.66 12.80
N GLU A 531 3.73 7.64 11.53
CA GLU A 531 4.76 6.73 11.02
C GLU A 531 6.09 6.99 11.73
N ARG A 532 6.84 5.92 12.01
CA ARG A 532 8.21 5.96 12.52
C ARG A 532 9.10 5.15 11.60
N PRO A 533 10.40 5.48 11.48
CA PRO A 533 11.32 4.72 10.64
C PRO A 533 11.40 3.26 11.10
N SER A 534 11.25 2.32 10.17
CA SER A 534 11.45 0.89 10.43
C SER A 534 12.90 0.51 10.17
N LEU A 535 13.63 0.08 11.21
CA LEU A 535 15.05 -0.25 11.13
C LEU A 535 15.34 -1.76 11.03
N GLY A 536 14.32 -2.61 10.92
CA GLY A 536 14.51 -4.07 10.93
C GLY A 536 15.40 -4.59 9.78
N LEU A 537 15.30 -4.00 8.58
CA LEU A 537 16.18 -4.35 7.47
C LEU A 537 17.59 -3.78 7.65
N ALA A 538 17.71 -2.58 8.21
CA ALA A 538 19.00 -1.97 8.55
C ALA A 538 19.77 -2.80 9.60
N GLU A 539 19.06 -3.37 10.57
CA GLU A 539 19.61 -4.31 11.56
C GLU A 539 20.16 -5.58 10.91
N LEU A 540 19.44 -6.17 9.94
CA LEU A 540 19.91 -7.34 9.18
C LEU A 540 21.19 -7.01 8.40
N ILE A 541 21.23 -5.86 7.73
CA ILE A 541 22.39 -5.38 6.98
C ILE A 541 23.56 -5.09 7.92
N CYS A 542 23.31 -4.50 9.09
CA CYS A 542 24.34 -4.26 10.10
C CYS A 542 24.94 -5.57 10.63
N ASN A 543 24.12 -6.60 10.82
CA ASN A 543 24.60 -7.93 11.20
C ASN A 543 25.43 -8.59 10.09
N ALA A 544 25.06 -8.42 8.82
CA ALA A 544 25.77 -9.01 7.68
C ALA A 544 27.09 -8.29 7.37
N THR A 545 27.10 -6.95 7.43
CA THR A 545 28.27 -6.12 7.08
C THR A 545 29.18 -5.83 8.27
N GLY A 546 28.68 -6.01 9.50
CA GLY A 546 29.37 -5.62 10.73
C GLY A 546 29.45 -4.10 10.97
N ARG A 547 28.79 -3.28 10.13
CA ARG A 547 28.88 -1.81 10.19
C ARG A 547 27.53 -1.13 10.01
N ILE A 548 27.50 0.14 10.39
CA ILE A 548 26.45 1.10 10.04
C ILE A 548 27.10 2.07 9.04
N PRO A 549 26.42 2.49 7.96
CA PRO A 549 26.96 3.50 7.07
C PRO A 549 27.35 4.76 7.84
N GLU A 550 28.53 5.30 7.55
CA GLU A 550 29.12 6.43 8.29
C GLU A 550 28.16 7.63 8.37
N GLN A 551 27.41 7.90 7.30
CA GLN A 551 26.43 8.98 7.25
C GLN A 551 25.29 8.83 8.28
N PHE A 552 24.95 7.62 8.72
CA PHE A 552 23.82 7.36 9.64
C PHE A 552 24.27 7.00 11.06
N ALA A 553 25.50 6.52 11.23
CA ALA A 553 26.06 6.11 12.53
C ALA A 553 25.96 7.19 13.62
N PRO A 554 26.14 8.51 13.32
CA PRO A 554 25.97 9.55 14.34
C PRO A 554 24.57 9.62 14.95
N PHE A 555 23.54 9.14 14.25
CA PHE A 555 22.14 9.27 14.67
C PHE A 555 21.59 8.03 15.37
N LEU A 556 22.33 6.92 15.34
CA LEU A 556 21.84 5.62 15.79
C LEU A 556 22.57 5.15 17.05
N GLU A 557 21.78 4.70 18.01
CA GLU A 557 22.20 3.85 19.12
C GLU A 557 22.17 2.39 18.69
N VAL A 558 23.18 1.64 19.13
CA VAL A 558 23.34 0.22 18.82
C VAL A 558 23.25 -0.56 20.11
N GLU A 559 22.24 -1.40 20.22
CA GLU A 559 22.08 -2.35 21.32
C GLU A 559 22.35 -3.76 20.78
N ARG A 560 23.13 -4.55 21.51
CA ARG A 560 23.32 -5.98 21.21
C ARG A 560 22.41 -6.79 22.13
N THR A 561 21.47 -7.51 21.54
CA THR A 561 20.60 -8.43 22.29
C THR A 561 21.40 -9.60 22.86
N PRO A 562 20.91 -10.29 23.91
CA PRO A 562 21.59 -11.47 24.47
C PRO A 562 21.88 -12.60 23.46
N GLY A 563 21.14 -12.67 22.35
CA GLY A 563 21.38 -13.61 21.24
C GLY A 563 22.31 -13.07 20.14
N GLY A 564 23.06 -11.99 20.38
CA GLY A 564 24.00 -11.39 19.44
C GLY A 564 23.40 -10.53 18.33
N LYS A 565 22.07 -10.42 18.24
CA LYS A 565 21.39 -9.60 17.23
C LYS A 565 21.56 -8.11 17.53
N THR A 566 21.83 -7.33 16.49
CA THR A 566 21.79 -5.86 16.54
C THR A 566 20.36 -5.36 16.65
N ARG A 567 20.15 -4.37 17.51
CA ARG A 567 18.97 -3.51 17.53
C ARG A 567 19.41 -2.06 17.36
N LEU A 568 18.77 -1.36 16.42
CA LEU A 568 19.07 0.03 16.11
C LEU A 568 17.96 0.94 16.61
N GLN A 569 18.33 2.07 17.21
CA GLN A 569 17.39 3.08 17.68
C GLN A 569 17.89 4.48 17.33
N LEU A 570 16.98 5.41 17.05
CA LEU A 570 17.36 6.82 16.86
C LEU A 570 17.75 7.45 18.21
N LYS A 571 18.90 8.14 18.24
CA LYS A 571 19.35 8.91 19.41
C LYS A 571 18.40 10.07 19.69
N LYS A 572 18.02 10.24 20.95
CA LYS A 572 17.15 11.36 21.39
C LYS A 572 17.73 12.76 21.11
N GLN A 573 19.06 12.89 21.16
CA GLN A 573 19.78 14.15 20.93
C GLN A 573 20.52 14.16 19.58
N ALA A 574 20.01 13.42 18.59
CA ALA A 574 20.62 13.39 17.25
C ALA A 574 20.62 14.79 16.63
N ARG A 575 21.74 15.15 15.99
CA ARG A 575 21.81 16.29 15.07
C ARG A 575 21.66 15.76 13.65
N LEU A 576 20.42 15.66 13.17
CA LEU A 576 20.17 15.20 11.81
C LEU A 576 20.64 16.24 10.78
N PRO A 577 21.15 15.82 9.60
CA PRO A 577 21.76 16.71 8.62
C PRO A 577 20.71 17.34 7.71
N SER A 578 21.06 18.46 7.08
CA SER A 578 20.36 18.94 5.88
C SER A 578 20.84 18.12 4.68
N TYR A 579 19.98 17.95 3.68
CA TYR A 579 20.32 17.18 2.48
C TYR A 579 19.36 17.50 1.32
N VAL A 580 19.75 17.05 0.13
CA VAL A 580 18.88 17.00 -1.04
C VAL A 580 18.76 15.55 -1.48
N LEU A 581 17.54 15.14 -1.83
CA LEU A 581 17.21 13.89 -2.51
C LEU A 581 16.89 14.24 -3.96
N PRO A 582 17.89 14.42 -4.84
CA PRO A 582 17.68 14.95 -6.18
C PRO A 582 16.85 14.03 -7.09
N HIS A 583 16.89 12.72 -6.88
CA HIS A 583 16.13 11.75 -7.67
C HIS A 583 14.70 11.58 -7.14
N ASN A 584 14.49 11.77 -5.83
CA ASN A 584 13.16 11.82 -5.23
C ASN A 584 12.47 13.18 -5.37
N GLY A 585 13.23 14.25 -5.60
CA GLY A 585 12.73 15.61 -5.70
C GLY A 585 12.36 16.21 -4.34
N MET A 586 13.27 16.15 -3.37
CA MET A 586 13.04 16.70 -2.04
C MET A 586 14.29 17.40 -1.51
N ALA A 587 14.14 18.52 -0.82
CA ALA A 587 15.20 19.12 -0.01
C ALA A 587 14.75 19.17 1.44
N VAL A 588 15.70 18.93 2.33
CA VAL A 588 15.51 19.07 3.77
C VAL A 588 16.60 19.95 4.35
N MET A 589 16.19 20.98 5.09
CA MET A 589 17.07 21.90 5.79
C MET A 589 16.84 21.77 7.29
N ARG A 590 17.90 21.62 8.07
CA ARG A 590 17.81 21.44 9.52
C ARG A 590 18.71 22.37 10.30
N MET A 591 18.24 22.89 11.43
CA MET A 591 19.03 23.81 12.26
C MET A 591 18.78 23.54 13.74
N GLY A 592 19.83 23.53 14.56
CA GLY A 592 19.76 22.99 15.92
C GLY A 592 19.97 21.47 16.00
N ALA A 593 19.59 20.86 17.13
CA ALA A 593 19.77 19.43 17.42
C ALA A 593 18.71 18.91 18.40
N GLY A 594 18.52 17.58 18.45
CA GLY A 594 17.54 16.93 19.32
C GLY A 594 16.10 17.30 18.99
N GLU A 595 15.22 17.21 19.98
CA GLU A 595 13.78 17.51 19.84
C GLU A 595 13.50 18.98 19.46
N ASP A 596 14.43 19.89 19.74
CA ASP A 596 14.28 21.33 19.41
C ASP A 596 14.89 21.70 18.06
N GLN A 597 15.39 20.72 17.29
CA GLN A 597 15.89 20.97 15.94
C GLN A 597 14.75 21.49 15.06
N SER A 598 15.00 22.52 14.26
CA SER A 598 14.09 22.93 13.20
C SER A 598 14.30 22.08 11.96
N PHE A 599 13.21 21.77 11.25
CA PHE A 599 13.19 21.00 10.03
C PHE A 599 12.31 21.70 9.01
N VAL A 600 12.82 21.87 7.78
CA VAL A 600 12.06 22.41 6.66
C VAL A 600 12.21 21.47 5.49
N SER A 601 11.11 21.09 4.83
CA SER A 601 11.15 20.33 3.58
C SER A 601 10.44 21.04 2.45
N VAL A 602 11.03 20.97 1.25
CA VAL A 602 10.46 21.48 0.00
C VAL A 602 10.31 20.32 -0.98
N ASP A 603 9.07 20.08 -1.43
CA ASP A 603 8.70 18.92 -2.23
C ASP A 603 8.48 19.26 -3.71
N TRP A 604 9.34 18.74 -4.58
CA TRP A 604 9.18 18.78 -6.04
C TRP A 604 9.18 17.37 -6.65
N SER A 605 8.76 16.39 -5.85
CA SER A 605 8.78 14.97 -6.16
C SER A 605 7.88 14.60 -7.32
N ARG A 606 8.35 13.69 -8.19
CA ARG A 606 7.63 13.24 -9.38
C ARG A 606 6.15 12.95 -9.08
N ALA A 607 5.25 13.35 -9.98
CA ALA A 607 3.84 12.95 -9.91
C ALA A 607 3.69 11.43 -10.11
N THR A 608 3.19 10.75 -9.10
CA THR A 608 2.88 9.32 -9.07
C THR A 608 1.46 9.08 -8.56
N GLY A 609 1.01 7.82 -8.49
CA GLY A 609 -0.29 7.47 -7.93
C GLY A 609 -0.44 7.77 -6.42
N HIS A 610 0.68 7.95 -5.71
CA HIS A 610 0.74 8.25 -4.28
C HIS A 610 1.25 9.66 -3.98
N SER A 611 1.37 10.50 -5.01
CA SER A 611 1.73 11.91 -4.86
C SER A 611 0.49 12.76 -4.68
N HIS A 612 0.59 13.83 -3.90
CA HIS A 612 -0.48 14.82 -3.79
C HIS A 612 -0.38 15.89 -4.89
N PHE A 613 -1.45 16.68 -5.04
CA PHE A 613 -1.52 17.75 -6.04
C PHE A 613 -1.01 19.11 -5.54
N GLY A 614 -0.01 19.14 -4.63
CA GLY A 614 0.64 20.36 -4.13
C GLY A 614 2.05 20.56 -4.70
N PRO A 615 2.22 21.19 -5.88
CA PRO A 615 3.54 21.43 -6.46
C PRO A 615 4.42 22.27 -5.51
N PHE A 616 5.70 21.94 -5.34
CA PHE A 616 6.63 22.70 -4.51
C PHE A 616 6.18 22.87 -3.04
N ASN A 617 5.42 21.93 -2.47
CA ASN A 617 4.88 22.04 -1.11
C ASN A 617 5.97 22.32 -0.06
N LEU A 618 5.60 23.05 1.00
CA LEU A 618 6.47 23.39 2.13
C LEU A 618 5.92 22.79 3.43
N LEU A 619 6.81 22.14 4.18
CA LEU A 619 6.58 21.73 5.55
C LEU A 619 7.65 22.39 6.43
N TYR A 620 7.24 22.94 7.56
CA TYR A 620 8.12 23.55 8.56
C TYR A 620 7.79 23.01 9.94
N TYR A 621 8.78 22.43 10.61
CA TYR A 621 8.72 22.00 11.98
C TYR A 621 9.71 22.81 12.81
N THR A 622 9.25 23.40 13.91
CA THR A 622 10.09 24.07 14.91
C THR A 622 9.31 24.20 16.22
N ALA A 623 9.97 24.59 17.30
CA ALA A 623 9.34 24.70 18.63
C ALA A 623 8.61 23.41 19.07
N ARG A 624 9.04 22.24 18.56
CA ARG A 624 8.43 20.91 18.75
C ARG A 624 7.08 20.68 18.05
N HIS A 625 6.67 21.60 17.17
CA HIS A 625 5.41 21.53 16.42
C HIS A 625 5.66 21.48 14.92
N GLU A 626 4.76 20.80 14.18
CA GLU A 626 4.59 21.06 12.75
C GLU A 626 3.91 22.43 12.58
N VAL A 627 4.72 23.47 12.35
CA VAL A 627 4.27 24.86 12.18
C VAL A 627 3.54 25.03 10.86
N LEU A 628 4.13 24.56 9.75
CA LEU A 628 3.46 24.41 8.47
C LEU A 628 3.44 22.92 8.16
N PHE A 629 2.26 22.33 8.09
CA PHE A 629 2.12 20.87 7.99
C PHE A 629 1.67 20.44 6.60
N ASP A 630 1.83 19.14 6.32
CA ASP A 630 1.19 18.45 5.20
C ASP A 630 0.12 17.52 5.76
N GLN A 631 -1.04 17.38 5.11
CA GLN A 631 -2.12 16.55 5.61
C GLN A 631 -1.71 15.07 5.78
N GLY A 632 -0.75 14.60 4.96
CA GLY A 632 -0.32 13.20 4.96
C GLY A 632 -1.36 12.28 4.32
N TYR A 633 -1.33 10.99 4.65
CA TYR A 633 -2.22 9.99 4.03
C TYR A 633 -3.49 9.71 4.82
N LEU A 634 -4.60 9.88 4.12
CA LEU A 634 -5.93 9.42 4.47
C LEU A 634 -6.27 8.28 3.50
N ASN A 635 -6.70 7.14 4.03
CA ASN A 635 -7.09 6.00 3.21
C ASN A 635 -8.26 6.33 2.28
N ASN A 636 -8.49 5.45 1.31
CA ASN A 636 -9.38 5.68 0.16
C ASN A 636 -10.89 5.76 0.46
N VAL A 637 -11.24 6.00 1.72
CA VAL A 637 -12.52 5.67 2.35
C VAL A 637 -12.98 6.76 3.31
N THR A 638 -12.14 7.77 3.52
CA THR A 638 -12.46 8.93 4.32
C THR A 638 -13.09 10.02 3.45
N PRO A 639 -14.11 10.74 3.95
CA PRO A 639 -14.80 11.79 3.19
C PRO A 639 -13.90 12.99 2.89
N THR A 640 -12.75 13.08 3.54
CA THR A 640 -11.76 14.16 3.43
C THR A 640 -10.60 13.81 2.50
N GLN A 641 -10.57 12.60 1.92
CA GLN A 641 -9.50 12.18 1.02
C GLN A 641 -9.38 13.08 -0.21
N ASP A 642 -10.51 13.53 -0.78
CA ASP A 642 -10.51 14.46 -1.92
C ASP A 642 -9.88 15.81 -1.54
N TRP A 643 -9.98 16.23 -0.27
CA TRP A 643 -9.32 17.42 0.24
C TRP A 643 -7.81 17.21 0.34
N MET A 644 -7.37 16.11 0.99
CA MET A 644 -5.95 15.74 1.08
C MET A 644 -5.28 15.73 -0.30
N GLY A 645 -5.96 15.22 -1.33
CA GLY A 645 -5.41 15.20 -2.68
C GLY A 645 -5.29 16.59 -3.32
N SER A 646 -6.00 17.61 -2.85
CA SER A 646 -6.12 18.93 -3.52
C SER A 646 -4.93 19.85 -3.28
N ALA A 647 -4.61 20.69 -4.26
CA ALA A 647 -3.50 21.63 -4.17
C ALA A 647 -3.68 22.67 -3.05
N GLU A 648 -4.93 23.06 -2.80
CA GLU A 648 -5.32 24.00 -1.74
C GLU A 648 -5.11 23.46 -0.32
N ALA A 649 -4.94 22.13 -0.17
CA ALA A 649 -4.59 21.48 1.08
C ALA A 649 -3.09 21.48 1.38
N HIS A 650 -2.29 22.17 0.56
CA HIS A 650 -0.83 22.23 0.67
C HIS A 650 -0.36 23.69 0.78
N ASN A 651 0.81 23.89 1.38
CA ASN A 651 1.45 25.21 1.50
C ASN A 651 2.14 25.55 0.18
N THR A 652 1.37 25.91 -0.85
CA THR A 652 1.84 26.15 -2.21
C THR A 652 1.06 27.26 -2.92
N ALA A 653 1.62 27.76 -4.02
CA ALA A 653 0.98 28.73 -4.88
C ALA A 653 0.49 28.11 -6.21
N LEU A 654 -0.68 28.57 -6.67
CA LEU A 654 -1.34 28.09 -7.87
C LEU A 654 -1.44 29.19 -8.91
N VAL A 655 -1.08 28.83 -10.15
CA VAL A 655 -1.39 29.63 -11.33
C VAL A 655 -2.70 29.14 -11.92
N ARG A 656 -3.74 29.98 -11.91
CA ARG A 656 -5.09 29.63 -12.37
C ARG A 656 -5.40 30.25 -13.73
N MET A 657 -6.19 29.52 -14.52
CA MET A 657 -6.66 29.95 -15.84
C MET A 657 -7.88 30.89 -15.74
N ASN A 658 -8.35 31.38 -16.89
CA ASN A 658 -9.50 32.30 -17.01
C ASN A 658 -10.84 31.74 -16.47
N ASP A 659 -10.94 30.44 -16.27
CA ASP A 659 -12.09 29.77 -15.65
C ASP A 659 -11.85 29.41 -14.17
N GLY A 660 -10.67 29.73 -13.61
CA GLY A 660 -10.27 29.34 -12.26
C GLY A 660 -9.57 27.98 -12.17
N ASN A 661 -9.39 27.28 -13.29
CA ASN A 661 -8.76 25.95 -13.31
C ASN A 661 -7.26 26.02 -13.01
N ALA A 662 -6.80 25.26 -12.00
CA ALA A 662 -5.40 25.08 -11.65
C ALA A 662 -4.79 23.76 -12.18
N GLY A 663 -5.57 22.91 -12.86
CA GLY A 663 -5.21 21.53 -13.18
C GLY A 663 -3.97 21.34 -14.06
N LYS A 664 -3.47 22.41 -14.70
CA LYS A 664 -2.19 22.40 -15.40
C LYS A 664 -1.00 22.60 -14.45
N CYS A 665 -1.18 23.42 -13.41
CA CYS A 665 -0.19 23.78 -12.41
C CYS A 665 0.04 22.65 -11.40
N ILE A 666 -1.01 21.93 -11.00
CA ILE A 666 -0.95 20.96 -9.90
C ILE A 666 -0.01 19.75 -10.14
N THR A 667 0.36 19.48 -11.39
CA THR A 667 1.29 18.41 -11.77
C THR A 667 2.70 18.90 -12.05
N TRP A 668 2.99 20.18 -11.83
CA TRP A 668 4.34 20.74 -11.99
C TRP A 668 5.27 20.21 -10.90
N ARG A 669 6.47 19.82 -11.30
CA ARG A 669 7.48 19.11 -10.50
C ARG A 669 8.88 19.71 -10.60
N GLY A 670 9.13 20.59 -11.56
CA GLY A 670 10.37 21.34 -11.69
C GLY A 670 11.68 20.60 -11.46
N LYS A 671 12.71 21.40 -11.17
CA LYS A 671 14.09 20.96 -10.96
C LYS A 671 14.75 21.82 -9.88
N LEU A 672 15.67 21.21 -9.14
CA LEU A 672 16.57 21.94 -8.24
C LEU A 672 17.40 22.96 -9.02
N ARG A 673 17.43 24.21 -8.54
CA ARG A 673 18.26 25.29 -9.06
C ARG A 673 19.54 25.42 -8.24
N PHE A 674 19.41 25.48 -6.92
CA PHE A 674 20.53 25.43 -5.99
C PHE A 674 20.10 24.92 -4.62
N PHE A 675 21.09 24.45 -3.86
CA PHE A 675 20.98 24.17 -2.43
C PHE A 675 22.22 24.73 -1.73
N ALA A 676 22.03 25.46 -0.65
CA ALA A 676 23.08 26.05 0.16
C ALA A 676 22.91 25.63 1.62
N ASP A 677 23.98 25.16 2.23
CA ASP A 677 24.05 24.81 3.64
C ASP A 677 25.21 25.58 4.29
N THR A 678 24.88 26.65 5.01
CA THR A 678 25.84 27.38 5.85
C THR A 678 25.40 27.32 7.32
N PRO A 679 26.29 27.63 8.28
CA PRO A 679 25.91 27.68 9.69
C PRO A 679 24.75 28.63 10.00
N ALA A 680 24.75 29.83 9.41
CA ALA A 680 23.75 30.88 9.70
C ALA A 680 22.49 30.82 8.83
N ALA A 681 22.59 30.27 7.62
CA ALA A 681 21.51 30.22 6.65
C ALA A 681 21.55 28.94 5.81
N LYS A 682 20.40 28.37 5.54
CA LYS A 682 20.22 27.26 4.60
C LYS A 682 19.19 27.67 3.58
N ALA A 683 19.41 27.35 2.31
CA ALA A 683 18.51 27.77 1.26
C ALA A 683 18.36 26.70 0.18
N VAL A 684 17.16 26.60 -0.36
CA VAL A 684 16.86 25.80 -1.54
C VAL A 684 16.05 26.63 -2.53
N GLU A 685 16.34 26.45 -3.81
CA GLU A 685 15.50 26.97 -4.87
C GLU A 685 15.13 25.87 -5.86
N VAL A 686 13.85 25.84 -6.21
CA VAL A 686 13.27 24.98 -7.23
C VAL A 686 12.51 25.81 -8.24
N ALA A 687 12.57 25.42 -9.51
CA ALA A 687 11.81 26.09 -10.57
C ALA A 687 11.30 25.07 -11.59
N GLU A 688 10.13 25.36 -12.16
CA GLU A 688 9.58 24.56 -13.24
C GLU A 688 10.34 24.78 -14.55
N ASP A 689 10.40 23.72 -15.37
CA ASP A 689 10.97 23.75 -16.70
C ASP A 689 10.13 24.63 -17.63
N MET A 690 10.81 25.54 -18.34
CA MET A 690 10.16 26.46 -19.27
C MET A 690 9.36 25.75 -20.37
N ASP A 691 9.79 24.56 -20.80
CA ASP A 691 9.05 23.79 -21.81
C ASP A 691 7.76 23.20 -21.23
N VAL A 692 7.76 22.83 -19.95
CA VAL A 692 6.56 22.39 -19.23
C VAL A 692 5.59 23.55 -19.07
N LEU A 693 6.09 24.73 -18.66
CA LEU A 693 5.28 25.95 -18.52
C LEU A 693 4.65 26.35 -19.85
N ARG A 694 5.42 26.44 -20.94
CA ARG A 694 4.91 26.80 -22.28
C ARG A 694 3.87 25.81 -22.84
N LYS A 695 3.97 24.52 -22.50
CA LYS A 695 2.96 23.52 -22.88
C LYS A 695 1.70 23.60 -22.01
N SER A 696 1.84 24.10 -20.79
CA SER A 696 0.78 24.12 -19.77
C SER A 696 -0.05 25.40 -19.82
N LEU A 697 0.58 26.54 -20.11
CA LEU A 697 -0.03 27.87 -20.14
C LEU A 697 -0.06 28.41 -21.58
N PRO A 698 -1.21 28.94 -22.04
CA PRO A 698 -1.35 29.48 -23.39
C PRO A 698 -0.71 30.87 -23.52
N GLY A 699 -0.28 31.21 -24.74
CA GLY A 699 0.20 32.54 -25.11
C GLY A 699 1.72 32.70 -25.11
N ASN A 700 2.17 33.91 -25.43
CA ASN A 700 3.58 34.31 -25.48
C ASN A 700 3.99 35.19 -24.29
N GLU A 701 3.23 35.15 -23.20
CA GLU A 701 3.51 35.94 -22.00
C GLU A 701 4.75 35.37 -21.27
N PRO A 702 5.48 36.19 -20.50
CA PRO A 702 6.51 35.70 -19.58
C PRO A 702 5.93 34.66 -18.62
N LEU A 703 6.65 33.55 -18.43
CA LEU A 703 6.22 32.43 -17.58
C LEU A 703 7.27 32.15 -16.52
N ILE A 704 6.87 32.11 -15.26
CA ILE A 704 7.74 31.77 -14.13
C ILE A 704 6.91 30.95 -13.13
N TYR A 705 7.50 29.87 -12.63
CA TYR A 705 7.01 29.15 -11.46
C TYR A 705 8.21 28.66 -10.66
N GLN A 706 8.55 29.40 -9.60
CA GLN A 706 9.80 29.23 -8.87
C GLN A 706 9.60 29.51 -7.38
N ARG A 707 10.18 28.68 -6.52
CA ARG A 707 10.14 28.85 -5.06
C ARG A 707 11.55 28.85 -4.49
N THR A 708 11.88 29.86 -3.71
CA THR A 708 13.11 29.94 -2.91
C THR A 708 12.72 29.91 -1.43
N VAL A 709 13.26 28.96 -0.68
CA VAL A 709 13.02 28.83 0.77
C VAL A 709 14.33 28.94 1.51
N ILE A 710 14.38 29.77 2.55
CA ILE A 710 15.58 30.04 3.34
C ILE A 710 15.26 29.81 4.82
N LEU A 711 15.98 28.90 5.47
CA LEU A 711 15.96 28.69 6.92
C LEU A 711 17.09 29.49 7.56
N LEU A 712 16.75 30.40 8.47
CA LEU A 712 17.68 31.32 9.13
C LEU A 712 17.78 31.05 10.63
N GLU A 713 18.99 31.23 11.18
CA GLU A 713 19.19 31.33 12.63
C GLU A 713 19.01 32.80 13.06
N LEU A 714 18.02 33.06 13.92
CA LEU A 714 17.70 34.39 14.44
C LEU A 714 18.69 34.82 15.53
N THR A 715 19.00 33.93 16.46
CA THR A 715 19.92 34.20 17.57
C THR A 715 20.60 32.91 18.00
N PRO A 716 21.93 32.80 17.85
CA PRO A 716 22.66 31.61 18.28
C PRO A 716 22.38 31.25 19.74
N GLY A 717 21.84 30.05 19.98
CA GLY A 717 21.57 29.52 21.32
C GLY A 717 20.22 29.88 21.96
N ALA A 718 19.37 30.71 21.32
CA ALA A 718 17.99 30.92 21.77
C ALA A 718 17.07 29.74 21.35
N LYS A 719 15.91 29.58 22.00
CA LYS A 719 14.92 28.55 21.63
C LYS A 719 13.50 29.14 21.66
N PRO A 720 12.70 28.99 20.58
CA PRO A 720 13.11 28.65 19.21
C PRO A 720 13.91 29.81 18.57
N ALA A 721 14.97 29.48 17.82
CA ALA A 721 15.87 30.47 17.21
C ALA A 721 15.83 30.48 15.69
N THR A 722 14.76 30.02 15.05
CA THR A 722 14.72 29.94 13.57
C THR A 722 13.49 30.56 12.96
N CYS A 723 13.66 31.09 11.75
CA CYS A 723 12.55 31.46 10.88
C CYS A 723 12.77 30.94 9.46
N VAL A 724 11.68 30.86 8.72
CA VAL A 724 11.69 30.53 7.30
C VAL A 724 11.29 31.77 6.51
N VAL A 725 12.15 32.16 5.57
CA VAL A 725 11.82 33.13 4.53
C VAL A 725 11.42 32.34 3.29
N ASP A 726 10.21 32.54 2.79
CA ASP A 726 9.70 31.85 1.61
C ASP A 726 9.32 32.87 0.52
N ILE A 727 9.87 32.66 -0.68
CA ILE A 727 9.72 33.54 -1.84
C ILE A 727 9.19 32.71 -3.01
N PHE A 728 7.93 32.90 -3.36
CA PHE A 728 7.27 32.22 -4.48
C PHE A 728 7.06 33.21 -5.63
N ARG A 729 7.78 33.00 -6.75
CA ARG A 729 7.73 33.83 -7.96
C ARG A 729 6.87 33.18 -9.02
N LEU A 730 5.92 33.93 -9.55
CA LEU A 730 4.89 33.47 -10.48
C LEU A 730 4.70 34.47 -11.63
N GLN A 731 4.57 33.95 -12.86
CA GLN A 731 4.07 34.69 -14.02
C GLN A 731 3.28 33.78 -14.96
N GLY A 732 2.33 34.37 -15.67
CA GLY A 732 1.39 33.70 -16.55
C GLY A 732 0.06 33.37 -15.88
N GLY A 733 -0.92 32.92 -16.67
CA GLY A 733 -2.27 32.63 -16.18
C GLY A 733 -3.10 33.89 -15.91
N LYS A 734 -4.16 33.75 -15.10
CA LYS A 734 -5.14 34.81 -14.81
C LYS A 734 -5.08 35.30 -13.37
N THR A 735 -4.99 34.38 -12.42
CA THR A 735 -4.88 34.67 -10.99
C THR A 735 -3.78 33.82 -10.38
N HIS A 736 -3.14 34.39 -9.36
CA HIS A 736 -2.16 33.72 -8.53
C HIS A 736 -2.74 33.59 -7.12
N ASP A 737 -2.90 32.36 -6.64
CA ASP A 737 -3.36 32.08 -5.28
C ASP A 737 -2.21 31.47 -4.49
N TYR A 738 -1.86 32.01 -3.33
CA TYR A 738 -0.96 31.37 -2.40
C TYR A 738 -1.71 30.84 -1.19
N TYR A 739 -1.74 29.51 -1.03
CA TYR A 739 -2.36 28.82 0.10
C TYR A 739 -1.29 28.54 1.16
N ILE A 740 -1.63 28.86 2.42
CA ILE A 740 -0.82 28.52 3.57
C ILE A 740 -1.72 28.17 4.76
N HIS A 741 -1.28 27.22 5.58
CA HIS A 741 -1.96 26.82 6.79
C HIS A 741 -0.95 26.32 7.83
N ALA A 742 -1.36 26.43 9.09
CA ALA A 742 -0.59 26.00 10.25
C ALA A 742 -1.47 25.19 11.20
N MET A 743 -0.85 24.42 12.09
CA MET A 743 -1.57 23.66 13.11
C MET A 743 -2.06 24.60 14.22
N GLY A 744 -3.16 25.32 14.01
CA GLY A 744 -3.79 26.14 15.05
C GLY A 744 -5.30 26.27 14.88
N GLU A 745 -6.04 26.12 15.98
CA GLU A 745 -7.50 26.22 15.98
C GLU A 745 -8.00 27.66 15.79
N LYS A 746 -7.15 28.65 16.08
CA LYS A 746 -7.45 30.06 15.88
C LYS A 746 -6.51 30.70 14.87
N LEU A 747 -7.06 31.59 14.05
CA LEU A 747 -6.31 32.46 13.13
C LEU A 747 -6.72 33.91 13.35
N GLU A 748 -5.74 34.75 13.68
CA GLU A 748 -5.91 36.20 13.79
C GLU A 748 -5.14 36.93 12.69
N LEU A 749 -5.80 37.86 11.99
CA LEU A 749 -5.20 38.69 10.96
C LEU A 749 -5.00 40.12 11.46
N THR A 750 -3.89 40.75 11.11
CA THR A 750 -3.67 42.19 11.38
C THR A 750 -4.45 43.10 10.44
N THR A 751 -4.93 42.57 9.33
CA THR A 751 -5.77 43.28 8.37
C THR A 751 -7.23 42.97 8.62
N PRO A 752 -8.14 43.96 8.58
CA PRO A 752 -9.57 43.72 8.71
C PRO A 752 -10.10 42.77 7.62
N THR A 753 -10.88 41.79 8.04
CA THR A 753 -11.66 40.91 7.16
C THR A 753 -13.12 40.91 7.59
N THR A 754 -14.02 40.54 6.67
CA THR A 754 -15.46 40.46 6.94
C THR A 754 -15.95 39.06 6.57
N GLU A 755 -16.68 38.43 7.48
CA GLU A 755 -17.34 37.15 7.21
C GLU A 755 -18.32 37.27 6.04
N THR A 756 -18.27 36.30 5.13
CA THR A 756 -19.05 36.35 3.88
C THR A 756 -20.21 35.36 3.85
N GLY A 757 -20.20 34.34 4.72
CA GLY A 757 -21.14 33.22 4.69
C GLY A 757 -21.05 32.35 3.42
N LYS A 758 -19.98 32.49 2.63
CA LYS A 758 -19.77 31.80 1.35
C LYS A 758 -18.51 30.93 1.39
N SER A 759 -18.44 29.93 0.51
CA SER A 759 -17.21 29.19 0.27
C SER A 759 -16.20 30.03 -0.50
N LEU A 760 -14.92 29.66 -0.47
CA LEU A 760 -13.90 30.35 -1.28
C LEU A 760 -14.23 30.23 -2.78
N TYR A 761 -14.78 29.10 -3.21
CA TYR A 761 -15.23 28.89 -4.58
C TYR A 761 -16.31 29.90 -5.01
N ASP A 762 -17.34 30.08 -4.19
CA ASP A 762 -18.46 31.00 -4.48
C ASP A 762 -18.02 32.46 -4.53
N LEU A 763 -17.04 32.84 -3.70
CA LEU A 763 -16.43 34.16 -3.74
C LEU A 763 -15.53 34.36 -4.96
N SER A 764 -14.90 33.29 -5.44
CA SER A 764 -13.91 33.36 -6.51
C SER A 764 -14.51 33.58 -7.90
N GLY A 765 -15.82 33.31 -8.08
CA GLY A 765 -16.47 33.40 -9.40
C GLY A 765 -15.90 32.43 -10.43
N PHE A 766 -15.32 31.31 -9.98
CA PHE A 766 -14.74 30.30 -10.85
C PHE A 766 -15.80 29.62 -11.71
N ARG A 767 -15.48 29.39 -12.99
CA ARG A 767 -16.33 28.65 -13.93
C ARG A 767 -15.96 27.17 -14.01
N TYR A 768 -14.72 26.85 -13.68
CA TYR A 768 -14.25 25.48 -13.54
C TYR A 768 -14.95 24.83 -12.35
N LYS A 769 -15.61 23.68 -12.56
CA LYS A 769 -16.34 22.98 -11.49
C LYS A 769 -15.39 22.07 -10.73
N THR A 770 -15.34 22.20 -9.40
CA THR A 770 -14.64 21.30 -8.49
C THR A 770 -15.58 20.90 -7.35
N LYS A 771 -15.43 19.68 -6.85
CA LYS A 771 -16.13 19.17 -5.65
C LYS A 771 -15.27 19.28 -4.37
N THR A 772 -14.01 19.68 -4.52
CA THR A 772 -13.00 19.80 -3.46
C THR A 772 -12.15 21.07 -3.66
N GLY A 773 -11.02 21.21 -2.94
CA GLY A 773 -10.15 22.38 -2.99
C GLY A 773 -10.88 23.62 -2.48
N ALA A 774 -10.90 24.70 -3.27
CA ALA A 774 -11.60 25.93 -2.90
C ALA A 774 -13.10 25.76 -2.55
N ALA A 775 -13.77 24.69 -3.03
CA ALA A 775 -15.18 24.45 -2.73
C ALA A 775 -15.45 23.99 -1.29
N VAL A 776 -14.48 23.38 -0.62
CA VAL A 776 -14.63 22.87 0.76
C VAL A 776 -14.04 23.81 1.82
N ILE A 777 -13.41 24.91 1.37
CA ILE A 777 -12.98 26.02 2.24
C ILE A 777 -14.21 26.88 2.52
N ALA A 778 -14.69 26.80 3.75
CA ALA A 778 -15.93 27.40 4.21
C ALA A 778 -15.69 28.53 5.23
N ASN A 779 -16.78 29.13 5.69
CA ASN A 779 -16.81 30.24 6.66
C ASN A 779 -15.79 31.34 6.34
N VAL A 780 -15.71 31.69 5.05
CA VAL A 780 -14.64 32.58 4.58
C VAL A 780 -14.89 34.00 5.05
N ALA A 781 -13.89 34.57 5.72
CA ALA A 781 -13.72 36.00 5.92
C ALA A 781 -12.81 36.55 4.82
N ALA A 782 -13.25 37.62 4.15
CA ALA A 782 -12.54 38.25 3.05
C ALA A 782 -12.11 39.67 3.39
N GLY A 783 -10.95 40.08 2.89
CA GLY A 783 -10.42 41.44 3.01
C GLY A 783 -9.45 41.77 1.89
N GLN A 784 -8.96 43.00 1.89
CA GLN A 784 -7.99 43.48 0.91
C GLN A 784 -6.95 44.38 1.59
N THR A 785 -5.72 44.34 1.11
CA THR A 785 -4.65 45.24 1.56
C THR A 785 -3.66 45.50 0.44
N ASP A 786 -3.01 46.66 0.47
CA ASP A 786 -1.83 46.97 -0.34
C ASP A 786 -0.53 46.86 0.48
N GLY A 787 -0.65 46.87 1.81
CA GLY A 787 0.47 46.87 2.77
C GLY A 787 0.76 45.50 3.36
N ASP A 788 1.81 45.46 4.18
CA ASP A 788 2.21 44.27 4.91
C ASP A 788 1.12 43.83 5.89
N PHE A 789 1.00 42.52 6.11
CA PHE A 789 0.09 41.97 7.09
C PHE A 789 0.65 40.68 7.69
N SER A 790 0.02 40.17 8.74
CA SER A 790 0.36 38.87 9.30
C SER A 790 -0.86 38.06 9.67
N GLY A 791 -0.71 36.73 9.57
CA GLY A 791 -1.60 35.75 10.17
C GLY A 791 -0.92 35.11 11.37
N THR A 792 -1.66 35.00 12.47
CA THR A 792 -1.21 34.41 13.72
C THR A 792 -2.08 33.22 14.08
N TRP A 793 -1.49 32.03 14.14
CA TRP A 793 -2.13 30.82 14.60
C TRP A 793 -1.78 30.56 16.05
N SER A 794 -2.78 30.21 16.85
CA SER A 794 -2.65 29.85 18.26
C SER A 794 -3.55 28.66 18.58
N ASP A 795 -3.41 28.12 19.80
CA ASP A 795 -4.02 26.85 20.21
C ASP A 795 -3.57 25.74 19.24
N LEU A 796 -2.28 25.40 19.32
CA LEU A 796 -1.67 24.43 18.41
C LEU A 796 -2.02 23.02 18.85
N ARG A 797 -2.63 22.26 17.93
CA ARG A 797 -3.04 20.88 18.20
C ARG A 797 -1.86 19.92 18.01
N GLU A 798 -1.54 19.20 19.06
CA GLU A 798 -0.63 18.06 19.02
C GLU A 798 -1.40 16.75 18.83
N TRP A 799 -0.75 15.79 18.17
CA TRP A 799 -1.43 14.57 17.75
C TRP A 799 -1.00 13.35 18.59
N ASN A 800 0.19 13.32 19.21
CA ASN A 800 0.60 12.11 19.93
C ASN A 800 1.40 12.37 21.22
N PRO A 801 0.77 12.26 22.41
CA PRO A 801 -0.68 12.10 22.62
C PRO A 801 -1.45 13.35 22.16
N PRO A 802 -2.75 13.25 21.83
CA PRO A 802 -3.54 14.42 21.48
C PRO A 802 -3.58 15.43 22.63
N SER A 803 -3.15 16.66 22.37
CA SER A 803 -3.17 17.76 23.35
C SER A 803 -3.25 19.11 22.63
N MET A 804 -3.49 20.17 23.41
CA MET A 804 -3.48 21.54 22.92
C MET A 804 -2.33 22.30 23.57
N ASP A 805 -1.52 22.97 22.76
CA ASP A 805 -0.53 23.94 23.23
C ASP A 805 -1.09 25.36 23.07
N HIS A 806 -1.37 25.99 24.21
CA HIS A 806 -1.93 27.34 24.29
C HIS A 806 -0.84 28.43 24.34
N ASP A 807 0.41 28.05 24.57
CA ASP A 807 1.51 28.96 24.84
C ASP A 807 2.35 29.19 23.59
N THR A 808 2.44 28.21 22.69
CA THR A 808 3.14 28.37 21.41
C THR A 808 2.25 29.08 20.38
N ILE A 809 2.83 30.08 19.72
CA ILE A 809 2.20 30.87 18.65
C ILE A 809 2.99 30.67 17.37
N VAL A 810 2.29 30.51 16.26
CA VAL A 810 2.85 30.55 14.90
C VAL A 810 2.47 31.88 14.26
N LYS A 811 3.44 32.61 13.72
CA LYS A 811 3.20 33.88 13.03
C LYS A 811 3.81 33.86 11.65
N ILE A 812 3.02 34.27 10.66
CA ILE A 812 3.43 34.37 9.28
C ILE A 812 3.24 35.81 8.83
N ARG A 813 4.33 36.48 8.50
CA ARG A 813 4.34 37.87 8.03
C ARG A 813 4.43 37.88 6.51
N PHE A 814 3.59 38.67 5.85
CA PHE A 814 3.51 38.80 4.40
C PHE A 814 3.98 40.17 3.96
N LEU A 815 4.81 40.19 2.91
CA LEU A 815 5.15 41.42 2.20
C LEU A 815 3.95 41.90 1.38
N GLY A 816 3.55 43.14 1.62
CA GLY A 816 2.51 43.84 0.90
C GLY A 816 2.80 43.94 -0.60
N ALA A 817 1.72 43.87 -1.37
CA ALA A 817 1.72 44.31 -2.76
C ALA A 817 0.33 44.86 -3.10
N PRO A 818 0.25 45.83 -4.02
CA PRO A 818 -1.02 46.41 -4.42
C PRO A 818 -2.02 45.35 -4.89
N GLY A 819 -3.28 45.54 -4.53
CA GLY A 819 -4.38 44.70 -4.96
C GLY A 819 -4.37 43.29 -4.36
N THR A 820 -3.74 43.08 -3.20
CA THR A 820 -3.72 41.77 -2.54
C THR A 820 -5.06 41.49 -1.87
N GLU A 821 -5.74 40.45 -2.33
CA GLU A 821 -6.95 39.91 -1.73
C GLU A 821 -6.57 38.85 -0.68
N ILE A 822 -7.26 38.87 0.47
CA ILE A 822 -7.03 37.94 1.57
C ILE A 822 -8.32 37.19 1.86
N PHE A 823 -8.23 35.87 1.90
CA PHE A 823 -9.32 34.97 2.28
C PHE A 823 -8.86 34.06 3.41
N ALA A 824 -9.49 34.16 4.58
CA ALA A 824 -9.29 33.24 5.69
C ALA A 824 -10.56 32.41 5.87
N GLY A 825 -10.44 31.09 5.89
CA GLY A 825 -11.57 30.21 6.13
C GLY A 825 -11.09 28.89 6.73
N ASP A 826 -11.99 27.94 6.90
CA ASP A 826 -11.67 26.63 7.43
C ASP A 826 -11.93 25.51 6.42
N ALA A 827 -11.11 24.48 6.49
CA ALA A 827 -11.15 23.30 5.63
C ALA A 827 -11.05 22.01 6.48
N PRO A 828 -11.29 20.82 5.92
CA PRO A 828 -11.09 19.57 6.67
C PRO A 828 -9.65 19.45 7.19
N GLY A 829 -9.50 19.11 8.47
CA GLY A 829 -8.21 19.01 9.17
C GLY A 829 -7.89 17.60 9.67
N GLN A 830 -8.54 16.57 9.13
CA GLN A 830 -8.37 15.18 9.55
C GLN A 830 -6.97 14.67 9.24
N ARG A 831 -6.23 14.22 10.25
CA ARG A 831 -4.86 13.71 10.15
C ARG A 831 -4.77 12.20 10.41
N TYR A 832 -5.77 11.60 11.07
CA TYR A 832 -5.82 10.15 11.24
C TYR A 832 -6.61 9.46 10.15
N ILE A 833 -6.16 8.26 9.81
CA ILE A 833 -6.84 7.34 8.90
C ILE A 833 -8.21 6.86 9.41
N ASP A 834 -8.46 6.94 10.72
CA ASP A 834 -9.73 6.57 11.34
C ASP A 834 -10.58 7.81 11.67
N ALA A 835 -11.80 7.59 12.15
CA ALA A 835 -12.77 8.67 12.31
C ALA A 835 -12.55 9.57 13.54
N ARG A 836 -11.46 9.40 14.31
CA ARG A 836 -11.32 10.09 15.61
C ARG A 836 -11.25 11.60 15.52
N ASP A 837 -10.80 12.13 14.38
CA ASP A 837 -10.58 13.55 14.13
C ASP A 837 -11.20 14.00 12.80
N ILE A 838 -12.15 13.24 12.27
CA ILE A 838 -12.83 13.50 10.99
C ILE A 838 -13.54 14.86 10.93
N GLU A 839 -14.03 15.33 12.07
CA GLU A 839 -14.69 16.65 12.22
C GLU A 839 -13.70 17.79 12.47
N SER A 840 -12.41 17.48 12.59
CA SER A 840 -11.40 18.52 12.83
C SER A 840 -11.32 19.44 11.62
N ARG A 841 -11.11 20.73 11.91
CA ARG A 841 -10.97 21.78 10.89
C ARG A 841 -9.60 22.42 11.02
N VAL A 842 -9.08 22.90 9.90
CA VAL A 842 -7.84 23.69 9.83
C VAL A 842 -8.16 25.06 9.25
N ASN A 843 -7.58 26.11 9.83
CA ASN A 843 -7.65 27.46 9.28
C ASN A 843 -6.69 27.60 8.10
N VAL A 844 -7.24 27.89 6.93
CA VAL A 844 -6.52 28.08 5.67
C VAL A 844 -6.54 29.55 5.28
N LEU A 845 -5.38 30.09 4.94
CA LEU A 845 -5.22 31.43 4.40
C LEU A 845 -4.90 31.32 2.89
N CYS A 846 -5.74 31.95 2.07
CA CYS A 846 -5.50 32.13 0.63
C CYS A 846 -5.22 33.61 0.35
N VAL A 847 -4.05 33.89 -0.21
CA VAL A 847 -3.63 35.22 -0.63
C VAL A 847 -3.65 35.28 -2.15
N ARG A 848 -4.53 36.11 -2.71
CA ARG A 848 -4.75 36.18 -4.16
C ARG A 848 -4.28 37.51 -4.74
N ARG A 849 -3.72 37.42 -5.94
CA ARG A 849 -3.36 38.57 -6.78
C ARG A 849 -3.77 38.32 -8.23
N GLN A 850 -4.13 39.37 -8.96
CA GLN A 850 -4.45 39.29 -10.38
C GLN A 850 -3.15 39.18 -11.19
N ALA A 851 -3.01 38.13 -12.00
CA ALA A 851 -1.77 37.90 -12.76
C ALA A 851 -1.50 39.00 -13.80
N THR A 852 -2.55 39.69 -14.26
CA THR A 852 -2.46 40.81 -15.22
C THR A 852 -1.64 41.99 -14.71
N ASP A 853 -1.53 42.14 -13.39
CA ASP A 853 -0.79 43.25 -12.77
C ASP A 853 0.72 42.97 -12.71
N TYR A 854 1.13 41.75 -13.09
CA TYR A 854 2.49 41.22 -12.96
C TYR A 854 3.05 40.70 -14.30
N LYS A 855 2.66 41.36 -15.41
CA LYS A 855 3.17 41.03 -16.76
C LYS A 855 4.61 41.46 -16.99
N GLU A 856 4.99 42.65 -16.49
CA GLU A 856 6.33 43.21 -16.66
C GLU A 856 7.33 42.70 -15.62
N LEU A 857 6.86 42.38 -14.41
CA LEU A 857 7.66 41.87 -13.30
C LEU A 857 6.94 40.71 -12.62
N PRO A 858 7.66 39.68 -12.14
CA PRO A 858 7.03 38.52 -11.52
C PRO A 858 6.26 38.88 -10.26
N ASN A 859 5.11 38.22 -10.07
CA ASN A 859 4.43 38.24 -8.78
C ASN A 859 5.28 37.45 -7.78
N ALA A 860 5.75 38.11 -6.73
CA ALA A 860 6.47 37.48 -5.64
C ALA A 860 5.62 37.48 -4.36
N PHE A 861 5.16 36.31 -3.93
CA PHE A 861 4.70 36.12 -2.56
C PHE A 861 5.94 35.95 -1.68
N VAL A 862 6.11 36.84 -0.70
CA VAL A 862 7.25 36.82 0.22
C VAL A 862 6.70 36.72 1.63
N THR A 863 7.11 35.68 2.36
CA THR A 863 6.68 35.45 3.74
C THR A 863 7.84 35.18 4.69
N VAL A 864 7.64 35.51 5.96
CA VAL A 864 8.51 35.14 7.07
C VAL A 864 7.69 34.39 8.10
N SER A 865 7.99 33.11 8.29
CA SER A 865 7.30 32.20 9.22
C SER A 865 8.19 31.89 10.42
N ASP A 866 7.70 32.16 11.62
CA ASP A 866 8.33 31.80 12.89
C ASP A 866 7.31 31.22 13.88
N ALA A 867 7.81 30.57 14.92
CA ALA A 867 7.01 30.17 16.07
C ALA A 867 7.71 30.60 17.34
N PHE A 868 6.96 30.96 18.38
CA PHE A 868 7.50 31.46 19.65
C PHE A 868 6.49 31.31 20.79
N GLN A 869 6.98 31.37 22.02
CA GLN A 869 6.13 31.36 23.21
C GLN A 869 5.40 32.71 23.36
N LYS A 870 4.14 32.69 23.76
CA LYS A 870 3.31 33.88 23.95
C LYS A 870 4.00 34.88 24.87
N GLY A 871 4.10 36.13 24.42
CA GLY A 871 4.83 37.20 25.11
C GLY A 871 6.34 37.26 24.83
N ASN A 872 6.90 36.27 24.13
CA ASN A 872 8.32 36.21 23.75
C ASN A 872 8.49 36.24 22.22
N GLU A 873 7.88 37.21 21.55
CA GLU A 873 8.04 37.37 20.10
C GLU A 873 9.52 37.62 19.76
N VAL A 874 10.14 36.68 19.04
CA VAL A 874 11.58 36.67 18.75
C VAL A 874 11.91 37.71 17.68
N ILE A 875 11.04 37.88 16.69
CA ILE A 875 11.23 38.85 15.61
C ILE A 875 10.47 40.15 15.94
N ASN A 876 11.20 41.14 16.45
CA ASN A 876 10.68 42.49 16.63
C ASN A 876 10.34 43.10 15.24
N PRO A 877 9.22 43.84 15.07
CA PRO A 877 8.89 44.53 13.83
C PRO A 877 10.03 45.37 13.22
N SER A 878 10.97 45.85 14.05
CA SER A 878 12.15 46.61 13.59
C SER A 878 13.31 45.77 13.02
N PHE A 879 13.36 44.46 13.28
CA PHE A 879 14.35 43.54 12.69
C PHE A 879 14.04 43.24 11.22
N ALA A 880 12.78 43.45 10.81
CA ALA A 880 12.38 43.61 9.42
C ALA A 880 12.79 45.00 8.91
N LYS A 881 14.10 45.29 8.83
CA LYS A 881 14.55 46.27 7.83
C LYS A 881 14.34 45.61 6.46
N TRP A 882 13.12 45.78 5.96
CA TRP A 882 12.57 45.33 4.68
C TRP A 882 13.48 45.54 3.46
N SER A 883 14.56 46.32 3.58
CA SER A 883 15.56 46.59 2.55
C SER A 883 16.16 45.33 1.90
N PHE A 884 16.40 44.25 2.66
CA PHE A 884 16.97 43.00 2.11
C PHE A 884 15.93 42.18 1.32
N LEU A 885 14.69 42.09 1.83
CA LEU A 885 13.58 41.43 1.15
C LEU A 885 13.09 42.21 -0.08
N PHE A 886 13.18 43.55 -0.04
CA PHE A 886 12.88 44.42 -1.19
C PHE A 886 13.88 44.22 -2.33
N PHE A 887 15.15 43.92 -2.01
CA PHE A 887 16.18 43.56 -3.00
C PHE A 887 15.93 42.20 -3.65
N LEU A 888 15.30 41.26 -2.92
CA LEU A 888 14.94 39.92 -3.42
C LEU A 888 13.61 39.89 -4.20
N LYS A 889 12.80 40.95 -4.09
CA LYS A 889 11.53 41.17 -4.81
C LYS A 889 11.75 41.73 -6.22
N LYS A 890 12.82 42.52 -6.42
CA LYS A 890 13.32 42.90 -7.75
C LYS A 890 14.10 41.75 -8.36
#